data_AF-A0A5C6DZ13-F1
#
_entry.id   AF-A0A5C6DZ13-F1
#
_cell.length_a   1.000
_cell.length_b   1.000
_cell.length_c   1.000
_cell.angle_alpha   90.00
_cell.angle_beta   90.00
_cell.angle_gamma   90.00
#
_symmetry.space_group_name_H-M   'P 1'
#
loop_
_entity.id
_entity.type
_entity.pdbx_description
1 polymer ?
#
loop_
_entity_poly.entity_id
_entity_poly.type
_entity_poly.pdbx_seq_one_letter_code
_entity_poly.pdbx_strand_id
1 'polypeptide(L)'
;MNMNRTPSLTAECFARWLVLGAVVCCAALAPTQSAHGDQPAGVVVDFFPGGKLRPKLSPWQVMIANLDQTPPTVSTRDASKEVPGLTGTLGGGEGSIEITLDGRSDDASQWIASTWSGGASHPVSGSEAGLGLSDAAGGNKVDDGEAIVWAFDLNALKLASGESLILMSVDFGGEAEGEKAEFWRRVDGKGTRIATGGRWDGNLPVAHGDEFALAGNGRLRSLTLRVGSIAASPAAAATATSATSAAGVRVSGSAPNIIMILADDMAWYDTPVRMDERLENSAQEIMRSLKDPANPSQPYQWNLQKLADQGMLFRNAYSAAPQCTPTRASMQTGMTTARHRLSVELGGKGIGEINLKPELQKFPVIPSGVRKPFPPDMVTIPEALAPFGYQCAHYGKWHLESDPLSEGYAETDGDTDNDGGKTYDAKDPLIPADLENAKRIKEITDKAIAFARKQKDAGLPFYIQMSHYAVHAPWECKQSSRALFQNHPDVVAFNEGESDPAKLNRKDDPAVFFGMMFELDQSVGRIVQAIDELGLTDKTYVLFKSDNGYRRFDTQHFMQPFYGEKWFLWQGGIRVPMIVKGPGVPTGSVSTANVVTYDLLPTFHDWASDAAGGLSNVDGLSLKGILKGEPPTQAIVDRPLYFHYPHYRSSMPLSAVVKGDYKLVYSWDATIRADISVADPRMLFNLADDPGEFHNLTAKHPALAVSLWKELDGYLTSVEARRPRDNSAVYRADGGKEFEADDNAKNRDLFPPFEGNRKPDPDLNDLPRK
;
A
#
# COMPACT_ATOMS: atom_id res chain seq x y z
N MET A 1 32.10 30.93 -47.99
CA MET A 1 31.37 31.84 -48.88
C MET A 1 29.89 31.73 -48.52
N ASN A 2 29.10 32.75 -48.17
CA ASN A 2 29.32 34.18 -47.80
C ASN A 2 28.33 34.44 -46.62
N MET A 3 28.63 35.18 -45.54
CA MET A 3 28.62 36.66 -45.44
C MET A 3 27.42 37.28 -46.20
N ASN A 4 26.54 38.15 -45.67
CA ASN A 4 26.59 39.20 -44.65
C ASN A 4 25.12 39.69 -44.43
N ARG A 5 24.69 40.59 -43.52
CA ARG A 5 25.34 41.60 -42.66
C ARG A 5 24.40 42.04 -41.53
N THR A 6 24.95 42.49 -40.41
CA THR A 6 24.27 43.32 -39.38
C THR A 6 24.14 44.79 -39.81
N PRO A 7 23.52 45.63 -38.97
CA PRO A 7 24.29 46.76 -38.43
C PRO A 7 24.24 46.86 -36.89
N SER A 8 25.36 47.31 -36.33
CA SER A 8 25.59 47.63 -34.91
C SER A 8 26.00 49.09 -34.76
N LEU A 9 25.72 49.74 -33.64
CA LEU A 9 26.40 50.91 -33.06
C LEU A 9 26.09 50.89 -31.54
N THR A 10 27.01 50.55 -30.61
CA THR A 10 28.09 51.36 -29.98
C THR A 10 27.60 52.47 -29.03
N ALA A 11 28.22 52.80 -27.89
CA ALA A 11 29.32 52.19 -27.09
C ALA A 11 29.47 52.95 -25.74
N GLU A 12 30.54 52.63 -24.97
CA GLU A 12 31.10 53.38 -23.80
C GLU A 12 30.35 53.24 -22.45
N CYS A 13 30.95 53.15 -21.25
CA CYS A 13 32.35 53.16 -20.74
C CYS A 13 32.33 52.68 -19.24
N PHE A 14 33.39 52.31 -18.48
CA PHE A 14 34.85 52.06 -18.66
C PHE A 14 35.42 51.28 -17.42
N ALA A 15 36.67 50.77 -17.45
CA ALA A 15 37.53 50.25 -16.34
C ALA A 15 36.97 49.19 -15.33
N ARG A 16 37.52 47.97 -15.21
CA ARG A 16 38.83 47.50 -14.67
C ARG A 16 39.07 47.69 -13.16
N TRP A 17 39.06 46.59 -12.39
CA TRP A 17 40.06 46.26 -11.34
C TRP A 17 40.40 44.76 -11.46
N LEU A 18 41.58 44.34 -10.98
CA LEU A 18 42.21 43.03 -11.21
C LEU A 18 43.06 42.66 -9.98
N VAL A 19 43.50 41.40 -9.89
CA VAL A 19 44.52 40.82 -8.97
C VAL A 19 43.96 40.34 -7.62
N LEU A 20 44.44 39.26 -6.97
CA LEU A 20 45.03 37.94 -7.31
C LEU A 20 45.32 37.25 -5.95
N GLY A 21 45.25 35.93 -5.82
CA GLY A 21 45.64 35.31 -4.54
C GLY A 21 45.49 33.79 -4.45
N ALA A 22 46.56 33.08 -4.80
CA ALA A 22 46.77 31.68 -4.42
C ALA A 22 48.09 31.57 -3.64
N VAL A 23 48.09 30.85 -2.53
CA VAL A 23 49.30 30.47 -1.75
C VAL A 23 49.15 29.01 -1.29
N VAL A 24 50.28 28.32 -1.22
CA VAL A 24 50.45 26.86 -1.04
C VAL A 24 51.24 26.58 0.26
N CYS A 25 51.26 25.30 0.70
CA CYS A 25 52.15 24.63 1.70
C CYS A 25 51.51 24.29 3.07
N CYS A 26 51.95 23.27 3.83
CA CYS A 26 52.43 21.90 3.52
C CYS A 26 52.74 21.10 4.82
N ALA A 27 52.48 19.78 4.83
CA ALA A 27 53.18 18.67 5.52
C ALA A 27 53.42 18.61 7.07
N ALA A 28 53.02 17.46 7.68
CA ALA A 28 53.75 16.56 8.63
C ALA A 28 52.73 15.57 9.27
N LEU A 29 52.83 14.22 9.29
CA LEU A 29 53.83 13.26 9.81
C LEU A 29 54.04 13.33 11.34
N ALA A 30 54.09 12.25 12.16
CA ALA A 30 53.73 10.82 12.02
C ALA A 30 53.57 10.16 13.45
N PRO A 31 54.00 8.92 13.83
CA PRO A 31 53.11 7.95 14.51
C PRO A 31 53.61 7.39 15.87
N THR A 32 52.84 6.47 16.49
CA THR A 32 53.36 5.53 17.52
C THR A 32 52.73 4.12 17.41
N GLN A 33 53.59 3.09 17.37
CA GLN A 33 53.24 1.68 17.56
C GLN A 33 53.60 1.21 18.98
N SER A 34 52.92 0.17 19.45
CA SER A 34 53.48 -0.92 20.27
C SER A 34 52.45 -2.05 20.38
N ALA A 35 52.74 -3.35 20.46
CA ALA A 35 53.87 -4.25 20.16
C ALA A 35 53.51 -5.63 20.81
N HIS A 36 54.24 -6.70 20.47
CA HIS A 36 54.01 -8.13 20.87
C HIS A 36 52.84 -8.80 20.12
N GLY A 37 52.93 -10.01 19.54
CA GLY A 37 53.84 -11.16 19.73
C GLY A 37 52.96 -12.37 20.14
N ASP A 38 52.99 -13.58 19.55
CA ASP A 38 53.98 -14.29 18.73
C ASP A 38 53.35 -15.23 17.66
N GLN A 39 54.20 -15.92 16.89
CA GLN A 39 53.95 -17.03 15.93
C GLN A 39 54.68 -18.31 16.44
N PRO A 40 54.72 -19.52 15.79
CA PRO A 40 54.15 -20.02 14.51
C PRO A 40 53.56 -21.49 14.53
N ALA A 41 53.22 -22.02 13.34
CA ALA A 41 53.15 -23.45 12.91
C ALA A 41 51.93 -24.32 13.33
N GLY A 42 51.44 -25.32 12.55
CA GLY A 42 51.75 -25.82 11.18
C GLY A 42 50.69 -26.89 10.73
N VAL A 43 50.32 -27.03 9.45
CA VAL A 43 50.85 -27.98 8.41
C VAL A 43 50.02 -29.28 8.19
N VAL A 44 49.52 -29.49 6.95
CA VAL A 44 49.08 -30.75 6.24
C VAL A 44 47.79 -31.46 6.76
N VAL A 45 46.69 -31.73 6.02
CA VAL A 45 46.31 -32.18 4.63
C VAL A 45 46.05 -33.71 4.52
N ASP A 46 44.86 -34.09 4.02
CA ASP A 46 44.44 -35.30 3.23
C ASP A 46 42.94 -35.67 3.51
N PHE A 47 42.14 -36.39 2.69
CA PHE A 47 41.84 -36.36 1.23
C PHE A 47 40.44 -37.04 0.98
N PHE A 48 39.86 -36.87 -0.22
CA PHE A 48 38.55 -37.37 -0.77
C PHE A 48 38.27 -38.91 -0.68
N PRO A 49 37.04 -39.50 -0.94
CA PRO A 49 36.09 -39.13 -2.02
C PRO A 49 34.54 -39.42 -1.95
N GLY A 50 33.78 -38.62 -2.72
CA GLY A 50 32.79 -39.00 -3.76
C GLY A 50 31.65 -40.03 -3.55
N GLY A 51 30.40 -39.61 -3.83
CA GLY A 51 29.24 -40.49 -4.09
C GLY A 51 28.09 -39.76 -4.83
N LYS A 52 27.41 -40.41 -5.77
CA LYS A 52 26.43 -39.81 -6.72
C LYS A 52 25.05 -40.51 -6.69
N LEU A 53 24.02 -39.76 -7.11
CA LEU A 53 22.73 -40.15 -7.74
C LEU A 53 21.46 -40.46 -6.90
N ARG A 54 20.35 -39.90 -7.43
CA ARG A 54 18.89 -40.11 -7.19
C ARG A 54 18.42 -41.47 -7.81
N PRO A 55 17.20 -42.07 -7.57
CA PRO A 55 15.89 -41.42 -7.84
C PRO A 55 14.56 -41.92 -7.16
N LYS A 56 13.53 -41.05 -7.28
CA LYS A 56 12.06 -41.27 -7.46
C LYS A 56 11.30 -42.34 -6.66
N LEU A 57 10.14 -41.96 -6.08
CA LEU A 57 8.78 -42.25 -6.60
C LEU A 57 7.66 -41.64 -5.71
N SER A 58 6.44 -41.52 -6.27
CA SER A 58 5.17 -41.04 -5.67
C SER A 58 4.02 -42.00 -6.08
N PRO A 59 2.72 -41.80 -5.78
CA PRO A 59 1.97 -41.08 -4.71
C PRO A 59 1.01 -42.06 -3.95
N TRP A 60 -0.04 -41.61 -3.24
CA TRP A 60 -1.45 -42.13 -3.20
C TRP A 60 -2.32 -41.48 -2.09
N GLN A 61 -3.66 -41.67 -2.11
CA GLN A 61 -4.70 -40.89 -1.42
C GLN A 61 -5.50 -41.63 -0.31
N VAL A 62 -5.98 -40.85 0.67
CA VAL A 62 -7.32 -40.84 1.36
C VAL A 62 -7.98 -42.15 1.86
N MET A 63 -8.43 -42.14 3.14
CA MET A 63 -9.73 -42.68 3.60
C MET A 63 -10.28 -41.91 4.82
N ILE A 64 -11.61 -41.95 5.03
CA ILE A 64 -12.37 -41.29 6.12
C ILE A 64 -13.23 -42.34 6.84
N ALA A 65 -13.45 -42.20 8.16
CA ALA A 65 -14.57 -42.84 8.88
C ALA A 65 -15.03 -42.01 10.11
N ASN A 66 -16.33 -42.03 10.41
CA ASN A 66 -17.02 -41.35 11.54
C ASN A 66 -17.34 -42.33 12.69
N LEU A 67 -17.61 -41.82 13.92
CA LEU A 67 -18.76 -42.16 14.80
C LEU A 67 -18.65 -41.62 16.26
N ASP A 68 -19.37 -40.53 16.55
CA ASP A 68 -20.51 -40.37 17.50
C ASP A 68 -20.45 -40.69 19.05
N GLN A 69 -21.13 -39.80 19.82
CA GLN A 69 -21.76 -39.93 21.19
C GLN A 69 -21.01 -39.52 22.51
N THR A 70 -21.79 -39.41 23.61
CA THR A 70 -21.79 -38.33 24.65
C THR A 70 -21.45 -38.78 26.12
N PRO A 71 -21.41 -37.89 27.17
CA PRO A 71 -20.55 -37.99 28.40
C PRO A 71 -21.27 -38.66 29.63
N PRO A 72 -20.86 -38.57 30.94
CA PRO A 72 -19.75 -37.85 31.63
C PRO A 72 -19.04 -38.57 32.82
N THR A 73 -17.99 -37.96 33.43
CA THR A 73 -17.78 -37.78 34.90
C THR A 73 -16.46 -37.07 35.26
N VAL A 74 -16.38 -36.49 36.46
CA VAL A 74 -15.19 -35.80 37.05
C VAL A 74 -14.73 -36.55 38.32
N SER A 75 -13.42 -36.70 38.53
CA SER A 75 -12.84 -37.00 39.85
C SER A 75 -11.50 -36.26 40.02
N THR A 76 -11.10 -36.01 41.28
CA THR A 76 -9.99 -35.12 41.67
C THR A 76 -8.80 -35.88 42.26
N ARG A 77 -7.62 -35.23 42.27
CA ARG A 77 -6.29 -35.70 42.73
C ARG A 77 -5.57 -36.55 41.65
N ASP A 78 -4.27 -36.38 41.43
CA ASP A 78 -3.24 -36.20 42.46
C ASP A 78 -2.21 -35.08 42.20
N ALA A 79 -1.68 -34.51 43.29
CA ALA A 79 -0.70 -33.43 43.26
C ALA A 79 0.65 -33.94 43.82
N SER A 80 1.58 -34.31 42.94
CA SER A 80 2.97 -34.58 43.32
C SER A 80 3.95 -34.52 42.14
N LYS A 81 4.44 -33.31 41.84
CA LYS A 81 5.73 -33.04 41.17
C LYS A 81 6.03 -31.54 41.24
N GLU A 82 6.71 -31.13 42.30
CA GLU A 82 7.30 -29.79 42.37
C GLU A 82 8.45 -29.69 41.35
N VAL A 83 8.39 -28.69 40.48
CA VAL A 83 9.51 -28.33 39.58
C VAL A 83 10.33 -27.24 40.26
N PRO A 84 11.65 -27.41 40.46
CA PRO A 84 12.48 -26.38 41.10
C PRO A 84 12.49 -25.10 40.27
N GLY A 85 12.14 -23.96 40.88
CA GLY A 85 12.21 -22.62 40.27
C GLY A 85 10.90 -21.84 40.20
N LEU A 86 9.74 -22.48 40.41
CA LEU A 86 8.45 -21.81 40.46
C LEU A 86 8.05 -21.46 41.91
N THR A 87 8.26 -20.21 42.32
CA THR A 87 7.70 -19.66 43.58
C THR A 87 6.52 -18.74 43.29
N GLY A 88 5.35 -19.33 43.02
CA GLY A 88 4.09 -18.60 42.91
C GLY A 88 3.42 -18.44 44.28
N THR A 89 3.30 -17.21 44.79
CA THR A 89 2.39 -16.90 45.90
C THR A 89 1.08 -16.34 45.35
N LEU A 90 -0.02 -17.04 45.59
CA LEU A 90 -1.36 -16.50 45.38
C LEU A 90 -1.65 -15.40 46.41
N GLY A 91 -1.28 -14.17 46.07
CA GLY A 91 -1.57 -12.98 46.86
C GLY A 91 -3.09 -12.74 46.92
N GLY A 92 -3.67 -12.88 48.11
CA GLY A 92 -5.10 -12.67 48.32
C GLY A 92 -5.51 -11.19 48.22
N GLY A 93 -5.81 -10.74 47.00
CA GLY A 93 -6.47 -9.48 46.68
C GLY A 93 -7.40 -9.69 45.48
N GLU A 94 -8.58 -9.07 45.50
CA GLU A 94 -9.63 -9.39 44.52
C GLU A 94 -9.20 -9.18 43.06
N GLY A 95 -9.18 -10.27 42.30
CA GLY A 95 -9.15 -10.24 40.84
C GLY A 95 -7.78 -10.29 40.16
N SER A 96 -6.65 -10.40 40.88
CA SER A 96 -5.31 -10.47 40.27
C SER A 96 -4.53 -11.77 40.55
N ILE A 97 -4.11 -12.48 39.49
CA ILE A 97 -3.07 -13.51 39.57
C ILE A 97 -1.72 -12.86 39.24
N GLU A 98 -0.70 -13.07 40.08
CA GLU A 98 0.68 -12.64 39.85
C GLU A 98 1.60 -13.87 39.73
N ILE A 99 2.30 -14.01 38.60
CA ILE A 99 3.30 -15.06 38.36
C ILE A 99 4.65 -14.38 38.17
N THR A 100 5.64 -14.75 38.99
CA THR A 100 7.02 -14.28 38.91
C THR A 100 7.96 -15.43 38.60
N LEU A 101 8.76 -15.30 37.55
CA LEU A 101 9.86 -16.22 37.23
C LEU A 101 11.20 -15.51 37.52
N ASP A 102 12.05 -16.08 38.39
CA ASP A 102 13.39 -15.53 38.74
C ASP A 102 14.49 -16.30 38.00
N GLY A 103 15.12 -15.64 37.04
CA GLY A 103 16.08 -16.23 36.09
C GLY A 103 17.50 -16.39 36.64
N ARG A 104 17.72 -17.28 37.61
CA ARG A 104 19.07 -17.60 38.15
C ARG A 104 19.57 -19.00 37.78
N SER A 105 19.83 -19.24 36.51
CA SER A 105 20.72 -20.34 36.08
C SER A 105 21.60 -19.92 34.91
N ASP A 106 22.86 -20.36 34.91
CA ASP A 106 23.85 -20.10 33.86
C ASP A 106 23.74 -21.06 32.66
N ASP A 107 22.70 -21.91 32.61
CA ASP A 107 22.54 -22.98 31.61
C ASP A 107 21.09 -23.03 31.10
N ALA A 108 20.78 -22.19 30.10
CA ALA A 108 19.46 -22.13 29.47
C ALA A 108 19.15 -23.36 28.59
N SER A 109 20.16 -24.20 28.30
CA SER A 109 20.05 -25.30 27.33
C SER A 109 19.17 -26.48 27.79
N GLN A 110 18.90 -26.60 29.10
CA GLN A 110 18.20 -27.76 29.66
C GLN A 110 16.66 -27.58 29.80
N TRP A 111 16.12 -26.38 29.61
CA TRP A 111 14.67 -26.13 29.80
C TRP A 111 13.80 -26.63 28.64
N ILE A 112 14.33 -26.71 27.42
CA ILE A 112 13.54 -26.85 26.18
C ILE A 112 13.05 -28.29 25.91
N ALA A 113 13.57 -29.30 26.60
CA ALA A 113 13.43 -30.71 26.18
C ALA A 113 12.26 -31.51 26.81
N SER A 114 11.45 -30.97 27.73
CA SER A 114 10.59 -31.81 28.61
C SER A 114 9.07 -31.75 28.38
N THR A 115 8.55 -30.88 27.52
CA THR A 115 7.09 -30.64 27.36
C THR A 115 6.45 -31.14 26.06
N TRP A 116 7.19 -31.84 25.17
CA TRP A 116 6.62 -32.31 23.90
C TRP A 116 6.90 -33.78 23.56
N SER A 117 6.02 -34.67 24.04
CA SER A 117 5.86 -36.02 23.49
C SER A 117 4.42 -36.50 23.62
N GLY A 118 3.64 -36.41 22.54
CA GLY A 118 2.29 -36.96 22.50
C GLY A 118 1.37 -36.24 21.52
N GLY A 119 1.21 -36.79 20.32
CA GLY A 119 0.10 -36.42 19.44
C GLY A 119 -1.21 -37.08 19.87
N ALA A 120 -2.32 -36.55 19.33
CA ALA A 120 -3.74 -36.94 19.47
C ALA A 120 -4.60 -35.94 20.24
N SER A 121 -5.76 -35.65 19.66
CA SER A 121 -6.71 -34.61 20.06
C SER A 121 -7.72 -35.09 21.10
N HIS A 122 -7.84 -34.40 22.24
CA HIS A 122 -9.08 -34.29 23.03
C HIS A 122 -9.05 -33.01 23.89
N PRO A 123 -10.21 -32.37 24.18
CA PRO A 123 -10.26 -31.17 25.01
C PRO A 123 -10.26 -31.50 26.50
N VAL A 124 -9.38 -30.86 27.28
CA VAL A 124 -9.40 -30.95 28.75
C VAL A 124 -10.10 -29.71 29.34
N SER A 125 -11.02 -29.94 30.29
CA SER A 125 -11.69 -28.88 31.04
C SER A 125 -11.05 -28.69 32.42
N GLY A 126 -10.20 -27.68 32.54
CA GLY A 126 -9.52 -27.29 33.77
C GLY A 126 -8.74 -26.00 33.54
N SER A 127 -8.65 -25.14 34.56
CA SER A 127 -7.90 -23.88 34.50
C SER A 127 -6.41 -24.12 34.77
N GLU A 128 -5.67 -24.48 33.73
CA GLU A 128 -4.21 -24.49 33.74
C GLU A 128 -3.69 -23.44 32.74
N ALA A 129 -2.91 -22.48 33.24
CA ALA A 129 -2.22 -21.49 32.43
C ALA A 129 -0.81 -22.02 32.10
N GLY A 130 -0.63 -22.56 30.89
CA GLY A 130 0.68 -22.92 30.37
C GLY A 130 1.31 -21.77 29.60
N LEU A 131 2.47 -21.27 30.03
CA LEU A 131 3.31 -20.39 29.21
C LEU A 131 4.19 -21.26 28.31
N GLY A 132 4.04 -21.12 26.99
CA GLY A 132 4.91 -21.75 26.01
C GLY A 132 6.11 -20.86 25.66
N LEU A 133 7.31 -21.43 25.72
CA LEU A 133 8.53 -20.86 25.13
C LEU A 133 8.93 -21.78 23.96
N SER A 134 9.05 -21.23 22.76
CA SER A 134 9.51 -21.95 21.57
C SER A 134 10.85 -21.40 21.10
N ASP A 135 11.79 -22.28 20.79
CA ASP A 135 13.06 -21.91 20.16
C ASP A 135 12.84 -21.67 18.66
N ALA A 136 13.21 -20.48 18.19
CA ALA A 136 13.10 -20.08 16.79
C ALA A 136 14.39 -20.34 15.98
N ALA A 137 15.31 -21.15 16.51
CA ALA A 137 16.48 -21.64 15.77
C ALA A 137 16.53 -23.17 15.71
N GLY A 138 16.61 -23.72 14.49
CA GLY A 138 16.94 -25.13 14.29
C GLY A 138 18.33 -25.42 14.86
N GLY A 139 18.39 -26.29 15.88
CA GLY A 139 19.49 -26.34 16.84
C GLY A 139 20.92 -26.27 16.27
N ASN A 140 21.62 -25.22 16.67
CA ASN A 140 23.08 -25.12 16.74
C ASN A 140 23.44 -24.31 17.99
N LYS A 141 24.67 -24.46 18.49
CA LYS A 141 25.13 -23.72 19.67
C LYS A 141 25.21 -22.22 19.36
N VAL A 142 24.71 -21.40 20.29
CA VAL A 142 24.91 -19.95 20.28
C VAL A 142 26.32 -19.66 20.81
N ASP A 143 27.14 -18.95 20.01
CA ASP A 143 28.41 -18.38 20.45
C ASP A 143 28.18 -16.98 21.06
N ASP A 144 29.07 -16.56 21.97
CA ASP A 144 28.94 -15.31 22.72
C ASP A 144 28.93 -14.06 21.80
N GLY A 145 27.73 -13.56 21.48
CA GLY A 145 27.55 -12.32 20.71
C GLY A 145 26.20 -12.13 20.01
N GLU A 146 25.36 -13.17 19.89
CA GLU A 146 24.04 -13.06 19.24
C GLU A 146 22.93 -12.62 20.20
N ALA A 147 21.97 -11.85 19.69
CA ALA A 147 20.84 -11.33 20.45
C ALA A 147 19.84 -12.45 20.78
N ILE A 148 19.45 -12.58 22.05
CA ILE A 148 18.46 -13.57 22.47
C ILE A 148 17.07 -13.03 22.18
N VAL A 149 16.28 -13.79 21.41
CA VAL A 149 14.88 -13.48 21.11
C VAL A 149 13.98 -14.28 22.05
N TRP A 150 13.23 -13.57 22.88
CA TRP A 150 12.24 -14.14 23.79
C TRP A 150 10.85 -14.03 23.15
N ALA A 151 10.20 -15.16 22.89
CA ALA A 151 8.83 -15.23 22.36
C ALA A 151 7.86 -15.69 23.45
N PHE A 152 6.78 -14.94 23.67
CA PHE A 152 5.73 -15.26 24.64
C PHE A 152 4.38 -15.43 23.95
N ASP A 153 3.82 -16.64 23.96
CA ASP A 153 2.44 -16.91 23.53
C ASP A 153 1.47 -16.74 24.72
N LEU A 154 0.53 -15.80 24.58
CA LEU A 154 -0.51 -15.53 25.57
C LEU A 154 -1.87 -16.18 25.22
N ASN A 155 -1.98 -16.92 24.11
CA ASN A 155 -3.25 -17.52 23.67
C ASN A 155 -3.65 -18.76 24.48
N ALA A 156 -2.72 -19.33 25.26
CA ALA A 156 -3.02 -20.37 26.23
C ALA A 156 -3.85 -19.90 27.44
N LEU A 157 -3.98 -18.59 27.68
CA LEU A 157 -4.71 -18.02 28.82
C LEU A 157 -6.23 -18.02 28.61
N LYS A 158 -6.90 -19.12 28.98
CA LYS A 158 -8.36 -19.17 29.10
C LYS A 158 -8.82 -18.55 30.41
N LEU A 159 -9.46 -17.38 30.34
CA LEU A 159 -10.00 -16.66 31.50
C LEU A 159 -11.49 -16.97 31.71
N ALA A 160 -11.92 -16.97 32.97
CA ALA A 160 -13.33 -17.12 33.31
C ALA A 160 -14.12 -15.87 32.89
N SER A 161 -15.35 -16.08 32.41
CA SER A 161 -16.22 -15.10 31.75
C SER A 161 -16.14 -13.65 32.25
N GLY A 162 -15.74 -12.75 31.35
CA GLY A 162 -15.73 -11.30 31.55
C GLY A 162 -14.63 -10.64 30.72
N GLU A 163 -14.72 -9.34 30.47
CA GLU A 163 -13.55 -8.63 29.94
C GLU A 163 -12.43 -8.62 30.97
N SER A 164 -11.19 -8.82 30.51
CA SER A 164 -10.01 -8.87 31.37
C SER A 164 -8.88 -8.03 30.79
N LEU A 165 -8.09 -7.42 31.68
CA LEU A 165 -6.86 -6.73 31.35
C LEU A 165 -5.68 -7.60 31.80
N ILE A 166 -4.89 -8.04 30.83
CA ILE A 166 -3.62 -8.74 31.06
C ILE A 166 -2.52 -7.69 30.98
N LEU A 167 -1.72 -7.55 32.03
CA LEU A 167 -0.51 -6.72 32.10
C LEU A 167 0.70 -7.65 32.23
N MET A 168 1.70 -7.47 31.37
CA MET A 168 2.95 -8.23 31.39
C MET A 168 4.11 -7.25 31.57
N SER A 169 4.89 -7.42 32.63
CA SER A 169 6.12 -6.66 32.87
C SER A 169 7.34 -7.56 32.74
N VAL A 170 8.37 -7.07 32.03
CA VAL A 170 9.60 -7.82 31.74
C VAL A 170 10.80 -6.96 32.13
N ASP A 171 11.72 -7.51 32.93
CA ASP A 171 12.93 -6.85 33.42
C ASP A 171 14.17 -7.62 32.91
N PHE A 172 14.97 -6.95 32.07
CA PHE A 172 16.22 -7.49 31.53
C PHE A 172 17.41 -6.88 32.28
N GLY A 173 18.17 -7.73 32.98
CA GLY A 173 19.18 -7.28 33.93
C GLY A 173 20.52 -6.90 33.31
N GLY A 174 20.62 -5.69 32.77
CA GLY A 174 21.90 -5.06 32.40
C GLY A 174 22.61 -4.36 33.57
N GLU A 175 23.84 -3.89 33.35
CA GLU A 175 24.60 -3.08 34.34
C GLU A 175 24.08 -1.64 34.47
N ALA A 176 23.17 -1.21 33.58
CA ALA A 176 22.40 0.02 33.71
C ALA A 176 20.96 -0.31 34.18
N GLU A 177 20.52 0.27 35.29
CA GLU A 177 19.11 0.23 35.69
C GLU A 177 18.26 0.96 34.64
N GLY A 178 17.40 0.26 33.90
CA GLY A 178 16.48 0.93 32.96
C GLY A 178 15.66 0.08 31.99
N GLU A 179 16.11 -1.12 31.59
CA GLU A 179 15.43 -1.90 30.53
C GLU A 179 14.21 -2.70 31.04
N LYS A 180 13.12 -1.96 31.28
CA LYS A 180 11.80 -2.51 31.63
C LYS A 180 10.80 -2.38 30.50
N ALA A 181 10.09 -3.48 30.24
CA ALA A 181 8.92 -3.50 29.38
C ALA A 181 7.65 -3.57 30.21
N GLU A 182 6.62 -2.85 29.78
CA GLU A 182 5.25 -3.06 30.23
C GLU A 182 4.35 -3.19 29.00
N PHE A 183 3.66 -4.32 28.89
CA PHE A 183 2.66 -4.59 27.83
C PHE A 183 1.30 -4.80 28.45
N TRP A 184 0.25 -4.41 27.76
CA TRP A 184 -1.12 -4.72 28.14
C TRP A 184 -1.94 -5.25 26.97
N ARG A 185 -2.83 -6.21 27.25
CA ARG A 185 -3.81 -6.80 26.31
C ARG A 185 -5.18 -6.78 26.99
N ARG A 186 -6.18 -6.20 26.32
CA ARG A 186 -7.59 -6.31 26.71
C ARG A 186 -8.22 -7.44 25.90
N VAL A 187 -8.84 -8.39 26.58
CA VAL A 187 -9.52 -9.55 25.97
C VAL A 187 -10.98 -9.61 26.39
N ASP A 188 -11.83 -10.17 25.52
CA ASP A 188 -13.22 -10.47 25.84
C ASP A 188 -13.35 -11.73 26.73
N GLY A 189 -14.57 -12.03 27.17
CA GLY A 189 -14.87 -13.23 27.98
C GLY A 189 -14.76 -14.57 27.24
N LYS A 190 -14.23 -14.60 26.01
CA LYS A 190 -13.87 -15.79 25.22
C LYS A 190 -12.36 -15.86 24.92
N GLY A 191 -11.58 -14.85 25.32
CA GLY A 191 -10.15 -14.73 25.01
C GLY A 191 -9.84 -13.97 23.72
N THR A 192 -10.84 -13.44 23.02
CA THR A 192 -10.67 -12.68 21.78
C THR A 192 -10.00 -11.33 22.08
N ARG A 193 -9.00 -10.93 21.29
CA ARG A 193 -8.31 -9.64 21.42
C ARG A 193 -9.26 -8.48 21.12
N ILE A 194 -9.36 -7.53 22.07
CA ILE A 194 -10.08 -6.25 21.90
C ILE A 194 -9.09 -5.12 21.61
N ALA A 195 -7.98 -5.04 22.36
CA ALA A 195 -6.97 -4.00 22.20
C ALA A 195 -5.63 -4.44 22.81
N THR A 196 -4.53 -3.81 22.39
CA THR A 196 -3.16 -4.04 22.88
C THR A 196 -2.35 -2.75 22.89
N GLY A 197 -1.41 -2.63 23.81
CA GLY A 197 -0.41 -1.57 23.82
C GLY A 197 0.77 -1.89 24.73
N GLY A 198 1.76 -1.02 24.78
CA GLY A 198 2.90 -1.18 25.68
C GLY A 198 3.81 0.03 25.72
N ARG A 199 4.75 0.01 26.66
CA ARG A 199 5.80 1.01 26.85
C ARG A 199 7.12 0.30 27.12
N TRP A 200 8.18 0.82 26.48
CA TRP A 200 9.56 0.37 26.62
C TRP A 200 10.43 1.63 26.57
N ASP A 201 11.36 1.77 27.50
CA ASP A 201 12.19 2.98 27.63
C ASP A 201 13.52 2.90 26.82
N GLY A 202 13.63 1.93 25.89
CA GLY A 202 14.72 1.78 24.91
C GLY A 202 14.24 1.75 23.44
N ASN A 203 15.05 1.22 22.51
CA ASN A 203 14.63 1.03 21.11
C ASN A 203 13.46 0.04 21.02
N LEU A 204 12.40 0.42 20.29
CA LEU A 204 11.07 -0.20 20.33
C LEU A 204 11.04 -1.70 19.95
N PRO A 205 10.41 -2.57 20.76
CA PRO A 205 10.07 -3.94 20.33
C PRO A 205 8.88 -3.94 19.37
N VAL A 206 8.84 -4.94 18.48
CA VAL A 206 7.76 -5.10 17.49
C VAL A 206 6.73 -6.10 18.01
N ALA A 207 5.50 -5.63 18.26
CA ALA A 207 4.37 -6.51 18.54
C ALA A 207 3.90 -7.19 17.24
N HIS A 208 3.99 -8.52 17.17
CA HIS A 208 3.61 -9.31 16.00
C HIS A 208 2.36 -10.16 16.29
N GLY A 209 1.18 -9.60 15.99
CA GLY A 209 -0.08 -10.32 16.14
C GLY A 209 -0.44 -10.59 17.59
N ASP A 210 -0.50 -11.87 17.97
CA ASP A 210 -0.81 -12.33 19.33
C ASP A 210 0.41 -12.88 20.10
N GLU A 211 1.60 -12.85 19.50
CA GLU A 211 2.88 -13.21 20.13
C GLU A 211 3.70 -11.94 20.46
N PHE A 212 4.34 -11.94 21.62
CA PHE A 212 5.29 -10.88 22.00
C PHE A 212 6.72 -11.36 21.81
N ALA A 213 7.42 -10.79 20.82
CA ALA A 213 8.83 -11.04 20.56
C ALA A 213 9.70 -9.88 21.08
N LEU A 214 10.62 -10.20 21.98
CA LEU A 214 11.60 -9.26 22.55
C LEU A 214 13.01 -9.71 22.19
N ALA A 215 13.68 -8.94 21.33
CA ALA A 215 15.11 -9.10 21.06
C ALA A 215 15.90 -8.18 22.00
N GLY A 216 16.77 -8.74 22.83
CA GLY A 216 17.59 -7.97 23.77
C GLY A 216 18.91 -8.67 24.10
N ASN A 217 19.93 -7.88 24.45
CA ASN A 217 21.28 -8.37 24.76
C ASN A 217 21.49 -8.61 26.27
N GLY A 218 20.41 -8.87 27.02
CA GLY A 218 20.42 -8.99 28.48
C GLY A 218 19.81 -10.30 28.98
N ARG A 219 20.27 -10.78 30.13
CA ARG A 219 19.65 -11.91 30.83
C ARG A 219 18.30 -11.48 31.42
N LEU A 220 17.23 -12.24 31.14
CA LEU A 220 15.93 -12.06 31.76
C LEU A 220 16.06 -12.21 33.29
N ARG A 221 15.78 -11.15 34.06
CA ARG A 221 15.80 -11.19 35.53
C ARG A 221 14.45 -11.59 36.10
N SER A 222 13.39 -10.91 35.66
CA SER A 222 12.04 -11.24 36.07
C SER A 222 11.02 -11.03 34.95
N LEU A 223 10.12 -12.01 34.83
CA LEU A 223 8.85 -11.86 34.13
C LEU A 223 7.76 -11.78 35.21
N THR A 224 6.92 -10.75 35.16
CA THR A 224 5.75 -10.59 36.02
C THR A 224 4.48 -10.50 35.17
N LEU A 225 3.62 -11.51 35.24
CA LEU A 225 2.31 -11.48 34.58
C LEU A 225 1.22 -11.17 35.61
N ARG A 226 0.40 -10.15 35.35
CA ARG A 226 -0.76 -9.74 36.15
C ARG A 226 -2.04 -9.82 35.32
N VAL A 227 -3.00 -10.62 35.74
CA VAL A 227 -4.31 -10.73 35.06
C VAL A 227 -5.40 -10.15 35.94
N GLY A 228 -5.99 -9.01 35.56
CA GLY A 228 -7.07 -8.35 36.27
C GLY A 228 -8.44 -8.55 35.61
N SER A 229 -9.43 -9.02 36.37
CA SER A 229 -10.83 -9.04 35.91
C SER A 229 -11.45 -7.63 35.93
N ILE A 230 -12.06 -7.20 34.84
CA ILE A 230 -12.75 -5.90 34.79
C ILE A 230 -14.17 -6.08 35.34
N ALA A 231 -14.27 -6.16 36.67
CA ALA A 231 -15.56 -6.14 37.35
C ALA A 231 -16.24 -4.77 37.16
N ALA A 232 -17.41 -4.76 36.51
CA ALA A 232 -18.26 -3.58 36.41
C ALA A 232 -18.84 -3.23 37.79
N SER A 233 -18.07 -2.47 38.58
CA SER A 233 -18.41 -2.19 39.97
C SER A 233 -19.47 -1.08 40.10
N PRO A 234 -20.57 -1.29 40.84
CA PRO A 234 -21.65 -0.31 40.96
C PRO A 234 -21.30 0.81 41.96
N ALA A 235 -21.20 2.03 41.42
CA ALA A 235 -21.32 3.35 42.07
C ALA A 235 -20.94 3.47 43.57
N ALA A 236 -19.79 4.08 43.85
CA ALA A 236 -19.58 4.87 45.06
C ALA A 236 -19.96 6.34 44.80
N ALA A 237 -21.01 6.83 45.45
CA ALA A 237 -21.47 8.20 45.30
C ALA A 237 -20.58 9.18 46.08
N ALA A 238 -19.85 10.04 45.37
CA ALA A 238 -19.26 11.26 45.90
C ALA A 238 -19.62 12.44 44.99
N THR A 239 -20.24 13.46 45.57
CA THR A 239 -20.79 14.62 44.85
C THR A 239 -19.68 15.50 44.25
N ALA A 240 -19.56 15.49 42.92
CA ALA A 240 -18.90 16.54 42.15
C ALA A 240 -19.83 16.98 41.01
N THR A 241 -20.01 18.29 40.86
CA THR A 241 -21.13 18.87 40.11
C THR A 241 -20.89 18.85 38.59
N SER A 242 -21.85 18.30 37.85
CA SER A 242 -22.20 18.62 36.44
C SER A 242 -21.05 18.87 35.44
N ALA A 243 -20.69 17.84 34.65
CA ALA A 243 -20.71 17.88 33.16
C ALA A 243 -19.93 16.70 32.54
N THR A 244 -20.54 15.52 32.48
CA THR A 244 -20.04 14.39 31.68
C THR A 244 -21.11 13.91 30.72
N SER A 245 -21.06 14.38 29.48
CA SER A 245 -21.76 13.73 28.37
C SER A 245 -21.07 12.41 28.07
N ALA A 246 -21.77 11.28 28.28
CA ALA A 246 -21.38 10.04 27.62
C ALA A 246 -21.34 10.28 26.10
N ALA A 247 -20.25 9.89 25.45
CA ALA A 247 -20.13 9.95 24.00
C ALA A 247 -20.99 8.84 23.37
N GLY A 248 -22.31 9.05 23.35
CA GLY A 248 -23.22 8.19 22.59
C GLY A 248 -22.96 8.34 21.09
N VAL A 249 -23.04 7.23 20.37
CA VAL A 249 -23.00 7.20 18.90
C VAL A 249 -24.03 8.20 18.36
N ARG A 250 -23.56 9.26 17.72
CA ARG A 250 -24.43 10.26 17.10
C ARG A 250 -24.81 9.75 15.71
N VAL A 251 -25.87 8.95 15.64
CA VAL A 251 -26.59 8.74 14.38
C VAL A 251 -27.25 10.07 14.00
N SER A 252 -26.54 10.89 13.24
CA SER A 252 -27.15 12.07 12.64
C SER A 252 -28.09 11.60 11.53
N GLY A 253 -29.36 12.00 11.58
CA GLY A 253 -30.32 11.68 10.50
C GLY A 253 -30.02 12.36 9.15
N SER A 254 -28.87 13.02 9.06
CA SER A 254 -28.37 13.81 7.93
C SER A 254 -27.09 13.25 7.30
N ALA A 255 -26.42 12.25 7.90
CA ALA A 255 -25.20 11.66 7.34
C ALA A 255 -25.45 11.08 5.93
N PRO A 256 -24.65 11.45 4.92
CA PRO A 256 -24.83 11.00 3.54
C PRO A 256 -24.19 9.63 3.31
N ASN A 257 -24.81 8.79 2.48
CA ASN A 257 -24.19 7.56 2.01
C ASN A 257 -23.00 7.88 1.09
N ILE A 258 -22.02 6.97 1.04
CA ILE A 258 -20.81 7.12 0.23
C ILE A 258 -20.59 5.83 -0.58
N ILE A 259 -20.46 5.94 -1.89
CA ILE A 259 -20.11 4.84 -2.79
C ILE A 259 -18.81 5.21 -3.50
N MET A 260 -17.78 4.40 -3.28
CA MET A 260 -16.48 4.49 -3.92
C MET A 260 -16.38 3.40 -4.98
N ILE A 261 -16.40 3.78 -6.25
CA ILE A 261 -16.12 2.89 -7.38
C ILE A 261 -14.64 3.07 -7.75
N LEU A 262 -13.84 2.06 -7.43
CA LEU A 262 -12.40 2.05 -7.67
C LEU A 262 -12.08 1.09 -8.83
N ALA A 263 -11.57 1.65 -9.92
CA ALA A 263 -10.94 0.89 -11.00
C ALA A 263 -9.48 0.56 -10.66
N ASP A 264 -8.98 -0.53 -11.23
CA ASP A 264 -7.63 -1.05 -11.06
C ASP A 264 -6.87 -0.88 -12.39
N ASP A 265 -5.73 -0.21 -12.41
CA ASP A 265 -4.94 0.05 -13.63
C ASP A 265 -5.67 0.81 -14.75
N MET A 266 -6.59 1.74 -14.43
CA MET A 266 -7.25 2.58 -15.44
C MET A 266 -6.55 3.94 -15.60
N ALA A 267 -6.02 4.21 -16.79
CA ALA A 267 -5.38 5.47 -17.14
C ALA A 267 -6.35 6.66 -17.10
N TRP A 268 -5.83 7.87 -16.87
CA TRP A 268 -6.62 9.11 -16.88
C TRP A 268 -7.42 9.32 -18.18
N TYR A 269 -6.87 8.92 -19.32
CA TYR A 269 -7.49 9.07 -20.64
C TYR A 269 -8.27 7.82 -21.12
N ASP A 270 -8.20 6.69 -20.41
CA ASP A 270 -8.88 5.43 -20.78
C ASP A 270 -10.38 5.47 -20.41
N THR A 271 -11.08 6.50 -20.87
CA THR A 271 -12.46 6.82 -20.51
C THR A 271 -13.17 7.48 -21.69
N PRO A 272 -14.49 7.31 -21.87
CA PRO A 272 -15.25 8.09 -22.86
C PRO A 272 -15.29 9.59 -22.50
N VAL A 273 -15.02 9.95 -21.25
CA VAL A 273 -15.07 11.31 -20.71
C VAL A 273 -13.83 12.10 -21.11
N ARG A 274 -14.01 13.29 -21.71
CA ARG A 274 -12.91 14.21 -22.04
C ARG A 274 -12.41 14.92 -20.79
N MET A 275 -11.29 14.46 -20.25
CA MET A 275 -10.78 14.88 -18.94
C MET A 275 -10.10 16.26 -18.93
N ASP A 276 -9.59 16.72 -20.07
CA ASP A 276 -9.16 18.11 -20.30
C ASP A 276 -9.58 18.56 -21.70
N GLU A 277 -10.44 19.58 -21.78
CA GLU A 277 -10.94 20.15 -23.05
C GLU A 277 -9.82 20.59 -24.01
N ARG A 278 -8.63 20.90 -23.47
CA ARG A 278 -7.44 21.33 -24.23
C ARG A 278 -6.73 20.18 -24.94
N LEU A 279 -7.01 18.94 -24.55
CA LEU A 279 -6.33 17.72 -25.02
C LEU A 279 -7.37 16.78 -25.67
N GLU A 280 -7.31 16.64 -26.99
CA GLU A 280 -8.25 15.79 -27.73
C GLU A 280 -8.15 14.31 -27.32
N ASN A 281 -6.93 13.84 -27.07
CA ASN A 281 -6.56 12.53 -26.53
C ASN A 281 -6.71 12.41 -25.00
N SER A 282 -7.48 13.29 -24.34
CA SER A 282 -7.90 13.11 -22.93
C SER A 282 -9.16 12.26 -22.77
N ALA A 283 -9.61 11.61 -23.85
CA ALA A 283 -10.63 10.58 -23.86
C ALA A 283 -10.25 9.46 -24.84
N GLN A 284 -10.78 8.27 -24.59
CA GLN A 284 -10.56 7.06 -25.37
C GLN A 284 -11.54 7.02 -26.55
N GLU A 285 -11.08 7.39 -27.74
CA GLU A 285 -11.96 7.59 -28.89
C GLU A 285 -12.60 6.29 -29.41
N ILE A 286 -11.93 5.13 -29.24
CA ILE A 286 -12.53 3.81 -29.56
C ILE A 286 -13.79 3.54 -28.72
N MET A 287 -13.87 4.07 -27.50
CA MET A 287 -15.08 4.01 -26.68
C MET A 287 -16.11 5.03 -27.16
N ARG A 288 -15.69 6.24 -27.54
CA ARG A 288 -16.59 7.32 -28.00
C ARG A 288 -17.21 7.06 -29.38
N SER A 289 -16.53 6.31 -30.24
CA SER A 289 -17.02 5.95 -31.58
C SER A 289 -18.19 4.95 -31.54
N LEU A 290 -18.27 4.13 -30.47
CA LEU A 290 -19.24 3.05 -30.27
C LEU A 290 -20.68 3.53 -30.49
N LYS A 291 -21.43 2.77 -31.28
CA LYS A 291 -22.87 2.98 -31.49
C LYS A 291 -23.67 2.16 -30.49
N ASP A 292 -24.85 2.65 -30.13
CA ASP A 292 -25.76 1.92 -29.26
C ASP A 292 -26.18 0.59 -29.94
N PRO A 293 -25.91 -0.58 -29.34
CA PRO A 293 -26.32 -1.87 -29.92
C PRO A 293 -27.84 -2.01 -30.11
N ALA A 294 -28.65 -1.31 -29.31
CA ALA A 294 -30.10 -1.27 -29.45
C ALA A 294 -30.58 -0.23 -30.48
N ASN A 295 -29.75 0.77 -30.82
CA ASN A 295 -30.05 1.78 -31.84
C ASN A 295 -28.77 2.28 -32.54
N PRO A 296 -28.26 1.57 -33.56
CA PRO A 296 -26.98 1.90 -34.21
C PRO A 296 -26.91 3.28 -34.89
N SER A 297 -28.02 4.02 -34.98
CA SER A 297 -28.03 5.42 -35.44
C SER A 297 -27.52 6.42 -34.40
N GLN A 298 -27.41 6.01 -33.13
CA GLN A 298 -27.03 6.86 -32.00
C GLN A 298 -25.68 6.43 -31.40
N PRO A 299 -24.89 7.37 -30.84
CA PRO A 299 -23.71 7.02 -30.05
C PRO A 299 -24.12 6.36 -28.73
N TYR A 300 -23.33 5.39 -28.27
CA TYR A 300 -23.58 4.72 -26.99
C TYR A 300 -23.50 5.72 -25.83
N GLN A 301 -24.50 5.66 -24.93
CA GLN A 301 -24.64 6.59 -23.82
C GLN A 301 -23.92 6.07 -22.57
N TRP A 302 -22.60 6.25 -22.56
CA TRP A 302 -21.69 5.87 -21.47
C TRP A 302 -22.14 6.42 -20.11
N ASN A 303 -22.17 5.56 -19.10
CA ASN A 303 -22.62 5.90 -17.75
C ASN A 303 -21.58 6.73 -16.98
N LEU A 304 -20.29 6.56 -17.27
CA LEU A 304 -19.23 7.45 -16.79
C LEU A 304 -19.38 8.88 -17.35
N GLN A 305 -19.81 9.03 -18.61
CA GLN A 305 -20.12 10.35 -19.18
C GLN A 305 -21.34 10.95 -18.48
N LYS A 306 -22.43 10.19 -18.29
CA LYS A 306 -23.58 10.66 -17.50
C LYS A 306 -23.19 11.05 -16.07
N LEU A 307 -22.28 10.32 -15.43
CA LEU A 307 -21.80 10.62 -14.08
C LEU A 307 -21.02 11.95 -14.05
N ALA A 308 -20.20 12.23 -15.08
CA ALA A 308 -19.51 13.50 -15.24
C ALA A 308 -20.49 14.65 -15.53
N ASP A 309 -21.44 14.45 -16.46
CA ASP A 309 -22.46 15.42 -16.83
C ASP A 309 -23.38 15.77 -15.63
N GLN A 310 -23.60 14.81 -14.72
CA GLN A 310 -24.42 14.98 -13.51
C GLN A 310 -23.63 15.51 -12.30
N GLY A 311 -22.31 15.56 -12.35
CA GLY A 311 -21.44 15.81 -11.20
C GLY A 311 -20.26 16.75 -11.48
N MET A 312 -19.17 16.52 -10.76
CA MET A 312 -17.91 17.25 -10.88
C MET A 312 -16.80 16.33 -11.37
N LEU A 313 -16.16 16.72 -12.47
CA LEU A 313 -14.93 16.13 -13.01
C LEU A 313 -13.70 16.81 -12.38
N PHE A 314 -12.69 16.03 -11.95
CA PHE A 314 -11.41 16.56 -11.49
C PHE A 314 -10.34 16.40 -12.58
N ARG A 315 -9.97 17.51 -13.23
CA ARG A 315 -8.95 17.54 -14.30
C ARG A 315 -7.57 17.10 -13.78
N ASN A 316 -7.23 17.48 -12.56
CA ASN A 316 -5.92 17.31 -11.93
C ASN A 316 -5.99 16.32 -10.74
N ALA A 317 -6.49 15.10 -10.99
CA ALA A 317 -6.58 14.05 -9.99
C ALA A 317 -5.42 13.04 -10.08
N TYR A 318 -4.79 12.78 -8.93
CA TYR A 318 -3.62 11.92 -8.78
C TYR A 318 -3.93 10.67 -7.94
N SER A 319 -3.25 9.57 -8.22
CA SER A 319 -3.09 8.45 -7.28
C SER A 319 -1.94 8.76 -6.32
N ALA A 320 -1.99 8.25 -5.09
CA ALA A 320 -0.93 8.50 -4.11
C ALA A 320 0.41 7.82 -4.47
N ALA A 321 0.36 6.80 -5.32
CA ALA A 321 1.49 6.04 -5.81
C ALA A 321 1.23 5.59 -7.27
N PRO A 322 2.26 5.14 -8.00
CA PRO A 322 2.08 4.60 -9.35
C PRO A 322 1.74 3.10 -9.32
N GLN A 323 1.14 2.59 -8.23
CA GLN A 323 0.90 1.17 -8.02
C GLN A 323 -0.24 0.92 -7.01
N CYS A 324 -0.94 -0.20 -7.18
CA CYS A 324 -2.14 -0.58 -6.47
C CYS A 324 -2.03 -0.54 -4.94
N THR A 325 -1.25 -1.45 -4.34
CA THR A 325 -1.10 -1.61 -2.87
C THR A 325 -0.77 -0.29 -2.15
N PRO A 326 0.29 0.46 -2.54
CA PRO A 326 0.58 1.73 -1.87
C PRO A 326 -0.55 2.76 -2.01
N THR A 327 -1.20 2.91 -3.18
CA THR A 327 -2.34 3.84 -3.29
C THR A 327 -3.55 3.40 -2.45
N ARG A 328 -3.83 2.10 -2.37
CA ARG A 328 -4.94 1.54 -1.57
C ARG A 328 -4.73 1.79 -0.08
N ALA A 329 -3.49 1.68 0.41
CA ALA A 329 -3.15 2.03 1.78
C ALA A 329 -3.27 3.55 2.04
N SER A 330 -2.78 4.39 1.13
CA SER A 330 -2.97 5.85 1.22
C SER A 330 -4.45 6.26 1.22
N MET A 331 -5.32 5.48 0.55
CA MET A 331 -6.77 5.69 0.53
C MET A 331 -7.41 5.44 1.89
N GLN A 332 -7.13 4.29 2.50
CA GLN A 332 -7.70 3.93 3.79
C GLN A 332 -7.24 4.88 4.90
N THR A 333 -5.97 5.29 4.87
CA THR A 333 -5.31 5.98 5.98
C THR A 333 -5.24 7.51 5.85
N GLY A 334 -5.52 8.05 4.66
CA GLY A 334 -5.31 9.47 4.36
C GLY A 334 -3.84 9.91 4.46
N MET A 335 -2.88 8.97 4.43
CA MET A 335 -1.44 9.22 4.54
C MET A 335 -0.73 9.06 3.19
N THR A 336 0.43 9.69 3.04
CA THR A 336 1.34 9.41 1.91
C THR A 336 2.07 8.08 2.07
N THR A 337 2.53 7.51 0.96
CA THR A 337 3.42 6.33 0.94
C THR A 337 4.71 6.51 1.76
N ALA A 338 5.18 7.75 1.88
CA ALA A 338 6.33 8.13 2.68
C ALA A 338 6.07 7.92 4.18
N ARG A 339 4.91 8.39 4.66
CA ARG A 339 4.48 8.26 6.06
C ARG A 339 4.08 6.83 6.42
N HIS A 340 3.24 6.17 5.62
CA HIS A 340 2.75 4.83 5.96
C HIS A 340 3.74 3.70 5.64
N ARG A 341 4.83 3.98 4.90
CA ARG A 341 5.98 3.09 4.59
C ARG A 341 5.66 1.79 3.82
N LEU A 342 4.38 1.46 3.58
CA LEU A 342 3.92 0.49 2.58
C LEU A 342 4.01 1.12 1.17
N SER A 343 5.21 1.27 0.64
CA SER A 343 5.49 2.10 -0.56
C SER A 343 5.63 1.32 -1.87
N VAL A 344 5.50 -0.01 -1.87
CA VAL A 344 5.53 -0.86 -3.08
C VAL A 344 4.87 -2.21 -2.84
N GLU A 345 4.29 -2.78 -3.90
CA GLU A 345 3.95 -4.20 -3.98
C GLU A 345 5.09 -5.00 -4.62
N LEU A 346 5.71 -5.91 -3.85
CA LEU A 346 6.84 -6.75 -4.29
C LEU A 346 6.45 -8.21 -4.62
N GLY A 347 5.31 -8.70 -4.14
CA GLY A 347 4.89 -10.10 -4.22
C GLY A 347 5.58 -10.98 -3.17
N GLY A 348 4.91 -12.07 -2.79
CA GLY A 348 5.33 -12.96 -1.70
C GLY A 348 4.79 -12.50 -0.34
N LYS A 349 4.49 -13.47 0.53
CA LYS A 349 4.01 -13.20 1.90
C LYS A 349 5.22 -12.99 2.81
N GLY A 350 5.28 -11.86 3.50
CA GLY A 350 6.38 -11.53 4.41
C GLY A 350 6.05 -10.36 5.33
N ILE A 351 6.46 -10.47 6.59
CA ILE A 351 6.28 -9.43 7.61
C ILE A 351 7.61 -8.69 7.78
N GLY A 352 7.59 -7.35 7.81
CA GLY A 352 8.78 -6.53 8.05
C GLY A 352 9.56 -6.14 6.80
N GLU A 353 10.85 -5.80 6.97
CA GLU A 353 11.72 -5.38 5.88
C GLU A 353 12.01 -6.56 4.94
N ILE A 354 11.27 -6.61 3.82
CA ILE A 354 11.49 -7.63 2.78
C ILE A 354 12.99 -7.66 2.43
N ASN A 355 13.59 -8.83 2.59
CA ASN A 355 14.92 -9.15 2.11
C ASN A 355 15.05 -8.69 0.67
N LEU A 356 15.76 -7.58 0.47
CA LEU A 356 16.16 -7.12 -0.85
C LEU A 356 16.90 -8.28 -1.50
N LYS A 357 16.46 -8.73 -2.69
CA LYS A 357 17.14 -9.83 -3.39
C LYS A 357 18.65 -9.54 -3.38
N PRO A 358 19.55 -10.52 -3.15
CA PRO A 358 20.98 -10.24 -2.96
C PRO A 358 21.61 -9.40 -4.07
N GLU A 359 21.09 -9.52 -5.29
CA GLU A 359 21.50 -8.78 -6.49
C GLU A 359 21.23 -7.26 -6.35
N LEU A 360 20.18 -6.84 -5.63
CA LEU A 360 19.87 -5.43 -5.35
C LEU A 360 20.97 -4.75 -4.51
N GLN A 361 21.83 -5.50 -3.81
CA GLN A 361 23.01 -4.95 -3.14
C GLN A 361 24.12 -4.52 -4.11
N LYS A 362 23.94 -4.71 -5.42
CA LYS A 362 24.85 -4.26 -6.49
C LYS A 362 24.24 -3.22 -7.42
N PHE A 363 22.99 -2.82 -7.18
CA PHE A 363 22.30 -1.79 -7.95
C PHE A 363 22.86 -0.39 -7.61
N PRO A 364 22.65 0.65 -8.46
CA PRO A 364 23.17 2.00 -8.24
C PRO A 364 22.89 2.59 -6.85
N VAL A 365 21.68 2.34 -6.34
CA VAL A 365 21.29 2.59 -4.95
C VAL A 365 20.71 1.30 -4.36
N ILE A 366 20.84 1.12 -3.05
CA ILE A 366 20.12 0.05 -2.34
C ILE A 366 18.74 0.61 -1.97
N PRO A 367 17.63 0.07 -2.50
CA PRO A 367 16.28 0.52 -2.14
C PRO A 367 16.00 0.26 -0.67
N SER A 368 14.97 0.90 -0.13
CA SER A 368 14.61 0.76 1.29
C SER A 368 13.65 -0.41 1.53
N GLY A 369 13.63 -0.95 2.75
CA GLY A 369 12.64 -1.97 3.14
C GLY A 369 11.21 -1.44 3.14
N VAL A 370 10.22 -2.32 2.94
CA VAL A 370 8.78 -1.98 2.96
C VAL A 370 8.19 -2.24 4.35
N ARG A 371 7.12 -1.55 4.74
CA ARG A 371 6.30 -1.95 5.90
C ARG A 371 5.17 -2.84 5.38
N LYS A 372 5.25 -4.15 5.63
CA LYS A 372 4.24 -5.16 5.28
C LYS A 372 3.93 -6.09 6.47
N PRO A 373 2.71 -6.64 6.59
CA PRO A 373 1.49 -6.33 5.80
C PRO A 373 0.97 -4.91 6.09
N PHE A 374 -0.27 -4.58 5.66
CA PHE A 374 -0.89 -3.31 6.02
C PHE A 374 -0.88 -3.07 7.55
N PRO A 375 -0.56 -1.86 8.03
CA PRO A 375 -0.21 -1.70 9.44
C PRO A 375 -1.44 -1.57 10.35
N PRO A 376 -1.61 -2.44 11.37
CA PRO A 376 -2.81 -2.48 12.23
C PRO A 376 -2.87 -1.34 13.29
N ASP A 377 -1.93 -0.40 13.22
CA ASP A 377 -1.87 0.84 14.01
C ASP A 377 -2.46 2.05 13.27
N MET A 378 -2.94 1.87 12.03
CA MET A 378 -3.44 2.95 11.17
C MET A 378 -4.97 2.95 11.11
N VAL A 379 -5.56 4.11 11.43
CA VAL A 379 -7.01 4.32 11.31
C VAL A 379 -7.44 4.24 9.85
N THR A 380 -8.41 3.39 9.55
CA THR A 380 -8.97 3.19 8.21
C THR A 380 -10.23 4.02 7.93
N ILE A 381 -10.77 3.97 6.71
CA ILE A 381 -12.03 4.64 6.37
C ILE A 381 -13.19 4.13 7.24
N PRO A 382 -13.45 2.81 7.36
CA PRO A 382 -14.51 2.32 8.24
C PRO A 382 -14.37 2.78 9.70
N GLU A 383 -13.17 2.73 10.26
CA GLU A 383 -12.91 3.13 11.65
C GLU A 383 -13.14 4.62 11.88
N ALA A 384 -12.72 5.48 10.94
CA ALA A 384 -12.98 6.91 10.97
C ALA A 384 -14.47 7.26 10.80
N LEU A 385 -15.25 6.40 10.14
CA LEU A 385 -16.69 6.58 9.93
C LEU A 385 -17.57 5.94 11.03
N ALA A 386 -17.04 4.99 11.79
CA ALA A 386 -17.75 4.27 12.85
C ALA A 386 -18.38 5.17 13.93
N PRO A 387 -17.76 6.29 14.39
CA PRO A 387 -18.39 7.20 15.36
C PRO A 387 -19.72 7.83 14.89
N PHE A 388 -19.96 7.87 13.58
CA PHE A 388 -21.16 8.41 12.94
C PHE A 388 -22.18 7.31 12.57
N GLY A 389 -21.93 6.05 12.96
CA GLY A 389 -22.86 4.94 12.79
C GLY A 389 -22.85 4.30 11.39
N TYR A 390 -21.84 4.55 10.57
CA TYR A 390 -21.75 3.99 9.23
C TYR A 390 -21.66 2.47 9.24
N GLN A 391 -22.32 1.84 8.27
CA GLN A 391 -22.10 0.45 7.91
C GLN A 391 -21.23 0.39 6.65
N CYS A 392 -20.07 -0.26 6.74
CA CYS A 392 -19.05 -0.24 5.69
C CYS A 392 -18.95 -1.60 4.99
N ALA A 393 -18.90 -1.63 3.66
CA ALA A 393 -18.68 -2.85 2.88
C ALA A 393 -17.53 -2.72 1.88
N HIS A 394 -16.80 -3.83 1.65
CA HIS A 394 -15.69 -3.93 0.71
C HIS A 394 -15.87 -5.10 -0.26
N TYR A 395 -16.05 -4.83 -1.55
CA TYR A 395 -16.21 -5.87 -2.57
C TYR A 395 -15.14 -5.78 -3.64
N GLY A 396 -14.62 -6.93 -4.07
CA GLY A 396 -13.52 -7.05 -5.02
C GLY A 396 -12.14 -6.96 -4.36
N LYS A 397 -11.17 -6.31 -5.04
CA LYS A 397 -9.73 -6.33 -4.76
C LYS A 397 -9.36 -5.57 -3.48
N TRP A 398 -8.86 -6.25 -2.46
CA TRP A 398 -8.33 -5.60 -1.25
C TRP A 398 -6.86 -5.20 -1.45
N HIS A 399 -5.99 -6.19 -1.60
CA HIS A 399 -4.58 -6.09 -1.99
C HIS A 399 -3.74 -5.26 -0.98
N LEU A 400 -3.97 -5.53 0.31
CA LEU A 400 -3.27 -4.93 1.45
C LEU A 400 -2.70 -5.97 2.44
N GLU A 401 -2.91 -7.28 2.20
CA GLU A 401 -2.39 -8.39 3.02
C GLU A 401 -2.91 -8.40 4.48
N SER A 402 -4.14 -7.91 4.67
CA SER A 402 -4.89 -7.96 5.93
C SER A 402 -6.34 -8.35 5.65
N ASP A 403 -7.09 -8.80 6.66
CA ASP A 403 -8.53 -9.03 6.47
C ASP A 403 -9.28 -7.69 6.62
N PRO A 404 -9.99 -7.18 5.60
CA PRO A 404 -10.76 -5.95 5.75
C PRO A 404 -11.83 -6.01 6.86
N LEU A 405 -12.24 -7.19 7.35
CA LEU A 405 -13.06 -7.29 8.57
C LEU A 405 -12.32 -6.78 9.82
N SER A 406 -11.02 -7.03 9.94
CA SER A 406 -10.20 -6.47 11.04
C SER A 406 -9.97 -4.97 10.91
N GLU A 407 -10.20 -4.41 9.73
CA GLU A 407 -10.05 -2.98 9.39
C GLU A 407 -11.39 -2.22 9.50
N GLY A 408 -12.37 -2.80 10.21
CA GLY A 408 -13.66 -2.18 10.51
C GLY A 408 -14.76 -2.33 9.45
N TYR A 409 -14.53 -3.02 8.33
CA TYR A 409 -15.63 -3.34 7.40
C TYR A 409 -16.59 -4.38 7.99
N ALA A 410 -17.89 -4.22 7.75
CA ALA A 410 -18.95 -5.10 8.25
C ALA A 410 -19.32 -6.23 7.26
N GLU A 411 -18.98 -6.09 5.97
CA GLU A 411 -19.20 -7.11 4.94
C GLU A 411 -18.08 -7.03 3.89
N THR A 412 -17.42 -8.15 3.58
CA THR A 412 -16.23 -8.15 2.72
C THR A 412 -16.16 -9.36 1.78
N ASP A 413 -15.32 -9.25 0.75
CA ASP A 413 -14.82 -10.40 -0.03
C ASP A 413 -13.53 -11.04 0.56
N GLY A 414 -13.07 -10.58 1.73
CA GLY A 414 -11.83 -11.02 2.40
C GLY A 414 -10.53 -10.39 1.87
N ASP A 415 -9.38 -10.93 2.32
CA ASP A 415 -8.03 -10.55 1.84
C ASP A 415 -7.78 -11.08 0.42
N THR A 416 -8.24 -10.31 -0.58
CA THR A 416 -8.11 -10.65 -2.00
C THR A 416 -6.98 -9.86 -2.67
N ASP A 417 -6.31 -10.47 -3.65
CA ASP A 417 -5.23 -9.86 -4.43
C ASP A 417 -5.62 -9.71 -5.92
N ASN A 418 -4.65 -9.57 -6.83
CA ASN A 418 -4.91 -9.49 -8.27
C ASN A 418 -5.60 -10.75 -8.85
N ASP A 419 -5.45 -11.90 -8.19
CA ASP A 419 -5.92 -13.19 -8.68
C ASP A 419 -7.38 -13.44 -8.32
N GLY A 420 -7.90 -12.78 -7.27
CA GLY A 420 -9.32 -12.81 -6.87
C GLY A 420 -10.32 -12.37 -7.96
N GLY A 421 -9.84 -11.76 -9.04
CA GLY A 421 -10.60 -11.36 -10.22
C GLY A 421 -10.37 -12.20 -11.47
N LYS A 422 -9.58 -13.28 -11.42
CA LYS A 422 -9.40 -14.22 -12.54
C LYS A 422 -10.54 -15.21 -12.54
N THR A 423 -11.43 -15.16 -13.55
CA THR A 423 -12.66 -15.99 -13.56
C THR A 423 -12.59 -17.21 -14.47
N TYR A 424 -11.49 -17.39 -15.20
CA TYR A 424 -11.12 -18.60 -15.95
C TYR A 424 -9.60 -18.68 -16.12
N ASP A 425 -9.06 -19.75 -16.73
CA ASP A 425 -7.60 -19.93 -16.81
C ASP A 425 -6.94 -18.78 -17.59
N ALA A 426 -6.03 -18.09 -16.91
CA ALA A 426 -5.15 -17.07 -17.48
C ALA A 426 -4.27 -17.59 -18.63
N LYS A 427 -4.17 -18.91 -18.85
CA LYS A 427 -3.42 -19.53 -19.96
C LYS A 427 -4.25 -19.70 -21.23
N ASP A 428 -5.57 -19.83 -21.12
CA ASP A 428 -6.43 -20.04 -22.28
C ASP A 428 -6.38 -18.82 -23.22
N PRO A 429 -6.08 -18.99 -24.52
CA PRO A 429 -5.96 -17.88 -25.46
C PRO A 429 -7.31 -17.31 -25.90
N LEU A 430 -8.42 -18.03 -25.65
CA LEU A 430 -9.77 -17.67 -26.06
C LEU A 430 -10.65 -17.36 -24.84
N ILE A 431 -11.73 -16.62 -25.05
CA ILE A 431 -12.76 -16.33 -24.04
C ILE A 431 -13.80 -17.47 -24.06
N PRO A 432 -14.17 -18.09 -22.91
CA PRO A 432 -15.26 -19.05 -22.84
C PRO A 432 -16.60 -18.48 -23.35
N ALA A 433 -17.40 -19.32 -24.01
CA ALA A 433 -18.65 -18.88 -24.64
C ALA A 433 -19.76 -18.51 -23.64
N ASP A 434 -19.67 -19.03 -22.42
CA ASP A 434 -20.61 -18.91 -21.31
C ASP A 434 -20.08 -18.01 -20.17
N LEU A 435 -19.02 -17.24 -20.41
CA LEU A 435 -18.43 -16.35 -19.41
C LEU A 435 -19.36 -15.17 -19.09
N GLU A 436 -20.07 -15.27 -17.96
CA GLU A 436 -21.08 -14.26 -17.54
C GLU A 436 -20.65 -13.32 -16.40
N ASN A 437 -19.58 -13.64 -15.67
CA ASN A 437 -19.08 -12.88 -14.51
C ASN A 437 -17.61 -12.43 -14.68
N ALA A 438 -17.22 -12.02 -15.89
CA ALA A 438 -15.86 -11.57 -16.19
C ALA A 438 -15.37 -10.53 -15.17
N LYS A 439 -14.12 -10.68 -14.69
CA LYS A 439 -13.54 -9.85 -13.60
C LYS A 439 -14.39 -9.71 -12.33
N ARG A 440 -15.37 -10.59 -12.11
CA ARG A 440 -16.39 -10.50 -11.04
C ARG A 440 -17.16 -9.17 -11.02
N ILE A 441 -17.20 -8.43 -12.13
CA ILE A 441 -17.83 -7.09 -12.21
C ILE A 441 -19.31 -7.17 -11.81
N LYS A 442 -20.03 -8.16 -12.35
CA LYS A 442 -21.46 -8.37 -12.04
C LYS A 442 -21.64 -8.67 -10.55
N GLU A 443 -20.88 -9.61 -9.99
CA GLU A 443 -20.98 -10.01 -8.58
C GLU A 443 -20.70 -8.85 -7.61
N ILE A 444 -19.63 -8.07 -7.83
CA ILE A 444 -19.29 -6.88 -7.03
C ILE A 444 -20.44 -5.86 -7.05
N THR A 445 -21.03 -5.65 -8.23
CA THR A 445 -22.19 -4.76 -8.40
C THR A 445 -23.43 -5.27 -7.65
N ASP A 446 -23.73 -6.57 -7.77
CA ASP A 446 -24.90 -7.19 -7.16
C ASP A 446 -24.83 -7.12 -5.62
N LYS A 447 -23.64 -7.39 -5.05
CA LYS A 447 -23.36 -7.26 -3.61
C LYS A 447 -23.51 -5.82 -3.12
N ALA A 448 -22.94 -4.85 -3.83
CA ALA A 448 -23.08 -3.42 -3.49
C ALA A 448 -24.55 -2.96 -3.46
N ILE A 449 -25.35 -3.37 -4.46
CA ILE A 449 -26.79 -3.05 -4.52
C ILE A 449 -27.56 -3.71 -3.37
N ALA A 450 -27.24 -4.96 -3.04
CA ALA A 450 -27.86 -5.68 -1.93
C ALA A 450 -27.54 -5.02 -0.57
N PHE A 451 -26.29 -4.60 -0.36
CA PHE A 451 -25.88 -3.88 0.85
C PHE A 451 -26.57 -2.52 0.98
N ALA A 452 -26.57 -1.70 -0.09
CA ALA A 452 -27.26 -0.41 -0.09
C ALA A 452 -28.75 -0.54 0.28
N ARG A 453 -29.43 -1.59 -0.22
CA ARG A 453 -30.82 -1.90 0.14
C ARG A 453 -30.96 -2.31 1.60
N LYS A 454 -30.13 -3.23 2.09
CA LYS A 454 -30.07 -3.67 3.50
C LYS A 454 -29.90 -2.51 4.47
N GLN A 455 -29.00 -1.56 4.18
CA GLN A 455 -28.76 -0.41 5.05
C GLN A 455 -29.86 0.66 4.95
N LYS A 456 -30.44 0.86 3.77
CA LYS A 456 -31.67 1.68 3.62
C LYS A 456 -32.79 1.15 4.51
N ASP A 457 -33.07 -0.15 4.44
CA ASP A 457 -34.18 -0.77 5.17
C ASP A 457 -33.92 -0.76 6.70
N ALA A 458 -32.64 -0.75 7.12
CA ALA A 458 -32.22 -0.55 8.51
C ALA A 458 -32.21 0.94 8.95
N GLY A 459 -32.30 1.90 8.02
CA GLY A 459 -32.19 3.33 8.31
C GLY A 459 -30.78 3.81 8.69
N LEU A 460 -29.73 3.09 8.28
CA LEU A 460 -28.34 3.38 8.62
C LEU A 460 -27.58 4.03 7.45
N PRO A 461 -26.68 5.00 7.70
CA PRO A 461 -25.78 5.51 6.67
C PRO A 461 -24.77 4.43 6.28
N PHE A 462 -24.33 4.43 5.02
CA PHE A 462 -23.41 3.41 4.54
C PHE A 462 -22.23 3.94 3.73
N TYR A 463 -21.13 3.18 3.77
CA TYR A 463 -20.00 3.30 2.88
C TYR A 463 -19.82 1.99 2.10
N ILE A 464 -19.68 2.05 0.78
CA ILE A 464 -19.37 0.88 -0.05
C ILE A 464 -18.12 1.18 -0.87
N GLN A 465 -17.09 0.35 -0.72
CA GLN A 465 -15.94 0.30 -1.63
C GLN A 465 -16.15 -0.82 -2.66
N MET A 466 -16.58 -0.43 -3.87
CA MET A 466 -16.62 -1.28 -5.06
C MET A 466 -15.23 -1.27 -5.71
N SER A 467 -14.37 -2.16 -5.22
CA SER A 467 -12.96 -2.28 -5.62
C SER A 467 -12.82 -3.25 -6.79
N HIS A 468 -13.11 -2.79 -8.01
CA HIS A 468 -13.08 -3.67 -9.17
C HIS A 468 -11.68 -4.22 -9.47
N TYR A 469 -11.62 -5.48 -9.93
CA TYR A 469 -10.43 -6.06 -10.58
C TYR A 469 -10.28 -5.60 -12.05
N ALA A 470 -11.31 -4.94 -12.58
CA ALA A 470 -11.27 -4.29 -13.88
C ALA A 470 -10.49 -2.97 -13.73
N VAL A 471 -9.47 -2.69 -14.53
CA VAL A 471 -9.07 -3.31 -15.81
C VAL A 471 -7.68 -3.98 -15.81
N HIS A 472 -7.21 -4.40 -14.64
CA HIS A 472 -5.93 -5.12 -14.47
C HIS A 472 -5.86 -6.41 -15.29
N ALA A 473 -4.68 -6.72 -15.83
CA ALA A 473 -4.43 -7.95 -16.60
C ALA A 473 -4.52 -9.23 -15.73
N PRO A 474 -4.77 -10.43 -16.30
CA PRO A 474 -5.19 -10.69 -17.69
C PRO A 474 -6.63 -10.21 -17.91
N TRP A 475 -6.95 -9.64 -19.07
CA TRP A 475 -8.28 -9.06 -19.29
C TRP A 475 -9.33 -10.12 -19.58
N GLU A 476 -10.54 -9.82 -19.11
CA GLU A 476 -11.69 -10.70 -19.22
C GLU A 476 -12.90 -9.83 -19.51
N CYS A 477 -13.65 -10.20 -20.53
CA CYS A 477 -14.97 -9.64 -20.84
C CYS A 477 -15.82 -10.76 -21.44
N LYS A 478 -17.13 -10.55 -21.53
CA LYS A 478 -18.04 -11.45 -22.26
C LYS A 478 -17.73 -11.43 -23.75
N GLN A 479 -18.02 -12.53 -24.44
CA GLN A 479 -17.91 -12.57 -25.90
C GLN A 479 -18.79 -11.50 -26.57
N SER A 480 -19.98 -11.22 -26.02
CA SER A 480 -20.87 -10.15 -26.48
C SER A 480 -20.25 -8.76 -26.36
N SER A 481 -19.54 -8.47 -25.26
CA SER A 481 -18.83 -7.21 -25.05
C SER A 481 -17.63 -7.06 -25.98
N ARG A 482 -16.85 -8.13 -26.20
CA ARG A 482 -15.75 -8.16 -27.20
C ARG A 482 -16.28 -7.85 -28.60
N ALA A 483 -17.42 -8.43 -28.96
CA ALA A 483 -18.02 -8.30 -30.29
C ALA A 483 -18.39 -6.85 -30.66
N LEU A 484 -18.58 -5.96 -29.68
CA LEU A 484 -18.81 -4.53 -29.89
C LEU A 484 -17.59 -3.80 -30.50
N PHE A 485 -16.38 -4.31 -30.24
CA PHE A 485 -15.12 -3.63 -30.58
C PHE A 485 -14.23 -4.39 -31.57
N GLN A 486 -14.43 -5.71 -31.75
CA GLN A 486 -13.58 -6.55 -32.62
C GLN A 486 -13.46 -6.08 -34.08
N ASN A 487 -14.48 -5.37 -34.59
CA ASN A 487 -14.53 -4.86 -35.96
C ASN A 487 -14.21 -3.35 -36.04
N HIS A 488 -13.79 -2.71 -34.94
CA HIS A 488 -13.41 -1.31 -34.95
C HIS A 488 -12.13 -1.11 -35.79
N PRO A 489 -12.06 -0.13 -36.71
CA PRO A 489 -10.91 0.02 -37.63
C PRO A 489 -9.55 0.00 -36.94
N ASP A 490 -9.40 0.73 -35.83
CA ASP A 490 -8.12 0.78 -35.09
C ASP A 490 -7.77 -0.51 -34.36
N VAL A 491 -8.78 -1.30 -33.96
CA VAL A 491 -8.57 -2.60 -33.31
C VAL A 491 -8.13 -3.63 -34.34
N VAL A 492 -8.79 -3.63 -35.51
CA VAL A 492 -8.40 -4.45 -36.67
C VAL A 492 -7.00 -4.06 -37.17
N ALA A 493 -6.68 -2.76 -37.23
CA ALA A 493 -5.36 -2.27 -37.62
C ALA A 493 -4.26 -2.62 -36.60
N PHE A 494 -4.57 -2.59 -35.30
CA PHE A 494 -3.67 -3.06 -34.24
C PHE A 494 -3.39 -4.56 -34.40
N ASN A 495 -4.41 -5.35 -34.69
CA ASN A 495 -4.34 -6.80 -34.95
C ASN A 495 -3.87 -7.14 -36.40
N GLU A 496 -3.12 -6.25 -37.06
CA GLU A 496 -2.54 -6.43 -38.41
C GLU A 496 -3.54 -6.82 -39.53
N GLY A 497 -4.81 -6.46 -39.37
CA GLY A 497 -5.91 -6.77 -40.29
C GLY A 497 -6.73 -8.00 -39.90
N GLU A 498 -6.33 -8.74 -38.86
CA GLU A 498 -7.09 -9.89 -38.37
C GLU A 498 -8.20 -9.46 -37.40
N SER A 499 -9.36 -10.11 -37.53
CA SER A 499 -10.56 -9.83 -36.74
C SER A 499 -11.30 -11.09 -36.28
N ASP A 500 -10.85 -12.28 -36.70
CA ASP A 500 -11.40 -13.57 -36.28
C ASP A 500 -11.10 -13.84 -34.79
N PRO A 501 -12.14 -13.91 -33.94
CA PRO A 501 -12.00 -14.20 -32.51
C PRO A 501 -11.20 -15.47 -32.17
N ALA A 502 -11.15 -16.45 -33.08
CA ALA A 502 -10.52 -17.75 -32.87
C ALA A 502 -9.01 -17.78 -33.17
N LYS A 503 -8.48 -16.74 -33.84
CA LYS A 503 -7.05 -16.65 -34.19
C LYS A 503 -6.27 -15.66 -33.32
N LEU A 504 -6.97 -14.73 -32.68
CA LEU A 504 -6.40 -13.69 -31.83
C LEU A 504 -6.26 -14.16 -30.38
N ASN A 505 -5.09 -13.94 -29.78
CA ASN A 505 -4.89 -14.16 -28.36
C ASN A 505 -5.60 -13.06 -27.55
N ARG A 506 -6.51 -13.45 -26.64
CA ARG A 506 -7.25 -12.51 -25.78
C ARG A 506 -6.37 -11.59 -24.92
N LYS A 507 -5.11 -11.98 -24.69
CA LYS A 507 -4.13 -11.26 -23.87
C LYS A 507 -3.45 -10.11 -24.59
N ASP A 508 -3.70 -9.97 -25.89
CA ASP A 508 -3.10 -8.95 -26.74
C ASP A 508 -4.19 -8.16 -27.49
N ASP A 509 -5.35 -8.77 -27.75
CA ASP A 509 -6.50 -8.17 -28.45
C ASP A 509 -7.15 -6.97 -27.70
N PRO A 510 -7.15 -5.75 -28.30
CA PRO A 510 -7.84 -4.57 -27.74
C PRO A 510 -9.34 -4.72 -27.57
N ALA A 511 -10.02 -5.55 -28.37
CA ALA A 511 -11.47 -5.74 -28.23
C ALA A 511 -11.85 -6.29 -26.84
N VAL A 512 -10.97 -7.10 -26.22
CA VAL A 512 -11.17 -7.66 -24.88
C VAL A 512 -11.04 -6.58 -23.81
N PHE A 513 -10.17 -5.58 -24.02
CA PHE A 513 -10.04 -4.43 -23.14
C PHE A 513 -11.28 -3.55 -23.15
N PHE A 514 -11.71 -3.15 -24.34
CA PHE A 514 -12.83 -2.24 -24.48
C PHE A 514 -14.15 -2.92 -24.08
N GLY A 515 -14.28 -4.24 -24.29
CA GLY A 515 -15.37 -5.04 -23.72
C GLY A 515 -15.38 -5.03 -22.18
N MET A 516 -14.23 -5.15 -21.54
CA MET A 516 -14.11 -5.10 -20.07
C MET A 516 -14.35 -3.70 -19.51
N MET A 517 -13.87 -2.66 -20.21
CA MET A 517 -14.18 -1.24 -19.92
C MET A 517 -15.68 -0.94 -20.02
N PHE A 518 -16.34 -1.51 -21.04
CA PHE A 518 -17.78 -1.41 -21.24
C PHE A 518 -18.57 -2.09 -20.11
N GLU A 519 -18.14 -3.26 -19.64
CA GLU A 519 -18.75 -3.92 -18.48
C GLU A 519 -18.54 -3.14 -17.17
N LEU A 520 -17.39 -2.49 -17.00
CA LEU A 520 -17.14 -1.60 -15.86
C LEU A 520 -18.06 -0.35 -15.91
N ASP A 521 -18.26 0.24 -17.08
CA ASP A 521 -19.23 1.33 -17.27
C ASP A 521 -20.67 0.88 -16.98
N GLN A 522 -21.05 -0.34 -17.38
CA GLN A 522 -22.33 -0.93 -16.99
C GLN A 522 -22.46 -1.10 -15.48
N SER A 523 -21.39 -1.46 -14.76
CA SER A 523 -21.41 -1.51 -13.28
C SER A 523 -21.75 -0.14 -12.67
N VAL A 524 -21.10 0.93 -13.16
CA VAL A 524 -21.38 2.32 -12.76
C VAL A 524 -22.85 2.67 -13.00
N GLY A 525 -23.37 2.38 -14.20
CA GLY A 525 -24.78 2.62 -14.52
C GLY A 525 -25.75 1.89 -13.58
N ARG A 526 -25.47 0.61 -13.30
CA ARG A 526 -26.31 -0.25 -12.45
C ARG A 526 -26.37 0.22 -10.99
N ILE A 527 -25.24 0.59 -10.38
CA ILE A 527 -25.24 1.06 -8.99
C ILE A 527 -25.90 2.44 -8.86
N VAL A 528 -25.65 3.36 -9.82
CA VAL A 528 -26.32 4.68 -9.82
C VAL A 528 -27.84 4.52 -9.98
N GLN A 529 -28.29 3.71 -10.95
CA GLN A 529 -29.71 3.42 -11.14
C GLN A 529 -30.34 2.80 -9.89
N ALA A 530 -29.66 1.85 -9.24
CA ALA A 530 -30.19 1.23 -8.03
C ALA A 530 -30.33 2.23 -6.87
N ILE A 531 -29.43 3.21 -6.74
CA ILE A 531 -29.53 4.28 -5.74
C ILE A 531 -30.71 5.24 -6.05
N ASP A 532 -30.95 5.52 -7.32
CA ASP A 532 -32.11 6.30 -7.77
C ASP A 532 -33.43 5.53 -7.48
N GLU A 533 -33.52 4.25 -7.82
CA GLU A 533 -34.66 3.36 -7.53
C GLU A 533 -34.90 3.15 -6.01
N LEU A 534 -33.84 3.20 -5.21
CA LEU A 534 -33.94 3.15 -3.75
C LEU A 534 -34.41 4.47 -3.15
N GLY A 535 -34.47 5.57 -3.91
CA GLY A 535 -34.82 6.90 -3.41
C GLY A 535 -33.71 7.54 -2.57
N LEU A 536 -32.45 7.25 -2.89
CA LEU A 536 -31.28 7.66 -2.12
C LEU A 536 -30.38 8.69 -2.82
N THR A 537 -30.74 9.13 -4.04
CA THR A 537 -29.97 10.07 -4.88
C THR A 537 -29.52 11.31 -4.11
N ASP A 538 -30.46 12.03 -3.47
CA ASP A 538 -30.21 13.28 -2.76
C ASP A 538 -29.49 13.10 -1.41
N LYS A 539 -29.09 11.87 -1.09
CA LYS A 539 -28.35 11.50 0.12
C LYS A 539 -27.08 10.69 -0.15
N THR A 540 -26.68 10.48 -1.40
CA THR A 540 -25.58 9.55 -1.73
C THR A 540 -24.53 10.23 -2.60
N TYR A 541 -23.29 10.29 -2.10
CA TYR A 541 -22.13 10.58 -2.93
C TYR A 541 -21.69 9.32 -3.68
N VAL A 542 -21.50 9.44 -4.98
CA VAL A 542 -20.93 8.40 -5.85
C VAL A 542 -19.63 8.96 -6.44
N LEU A 543 -18.51 8.35 -6.07
CA LEU A 543 -17.17 8.71 -6.51
C LEU A 543 -16.64 7.60 -7.43
N PHE A 544 -16.15 7.96 -8.61
CA PHE A 544 -15.41 7.07 -9.50
C PHE A 544 -13.94 7.51 -9.57
N LYS A 545 -12.99 6.56 -9.44
CA LYS A 545 -11.53 6.82 -9.52
C LYS A 545 -10.73 5.55 -9.87
N SER A 546 -9.47 5.70 -10.29
CA SER A 546 -8.48 4.60 -10.39
C SER A 546 -7.35 4.69 -9.33
N ASP A 547 -6.74 3.55 -8.98
CA ASP A 547 -5.64 3.45 -8.01
C ASP A 547 -4.23 3.76 -8.58
N ASN A 548 -4.04 3.64 -9.89
CA ASN A 548 -2.89 4.17 -10.61
C ASN A 548 -3.22 4.32 -12.10
N GLY A 549 -2.38 5.07 -12.82
CA GLY A 549 -2.41 5.07 -14.28
C GLY A 549 -1.88 3.75 -14.84
N TYR A 550 -2.05 3.53 -16.13
CA TYR A 550 -1.52 2.40 -16.89
C TYR A 550 -1.31 2.85 -18.35
N ARG A 551 -0.50 2.13 -19.11
CA ARG A 551 -0.38 2.31 -20.57
C ARG A 551 -0.58 0.95 -21.21
N ARG A 552 -1.28 0.89 -22.35
CA ARG A 552 -1.61 -0.38 -23.00
C ARG A 552 -1.65 -0.38 -24.50
N PHE A 553 -2.20 0.67 -25.09
CA PHE A 553 -2.38 0.77 -26.53
C PHE A 553 -2.13 2.20 -26.98
N ASP A 554 -1.10 2.39 -27.78
CA ASP A 554 -1.02 3.49 -28.72
C ASP A 554 -1.39 2.92 -30.10
N THR A 555 -2.64 3.10 -30.52
CA THR A 555 -2.98 2.89 -31.92
C THR A 555 -2.44 4.07 -32.72
N GLN A 556 -2.24 3.92 -34.04
CA GLN A 556 -1.55 4.93 -34.89
C GLN A 556 -2.23 6.30 -34.93
N HIS A 557 -3.43 6.45 -34.34
CA HIS A 557 -4.23 7.66 -34.32
C HIS A 557 -4.43 8.28 -32.93
N PHE A 558 -4.06 7.57 -31.84
CA PHE A 558 -4.24 8.05 -30.46
C PHE A 558 -2.98 7.82 -29.61
N MET A 559 -2.01 8.75 -29.72
CA MET A 559 -0.88 8.82 -28.78
C MET A 559 -1.38 9.20 -27.39
N GLN A 560 -0.88 8.55 -26.34
CA GLN A 560 -1.20 8.98 -24.96
C GLN A 560 -0.78 10.45 -24.68
N PRO A 561 -1.57 11.24 -23.93
CA PRO A 561 -1.26 12.64 -23.63
C PRO A 561 -0.12 12.85 -22.64
N PHE A 562 0.24 11.80 -21.89
CA PHE A 562 1.20 11.86 -20.79
C PHE A 562 2.38 10.93 -21.04
N TYR A 563 3.45 11.12 -20.26
CA TYR A 563 4.62 10.26 -20.28
C TYR A 563 4.63 9.30 -19.09
N GLY A 564 5.32 8.18 -19.26
CA GLY A 564 5.31 7.08 -18.31
C GLY A 564 3.98 6.33 -18.27
N GLU A 565 3.93 5.40 -17.35
CA GLU A 565 2.83 4.48 -17.09
C GLU A 565 2.91 4.05 -15.62
N LYS A 566 2.15 3.02 -15.21
CA LYS A 566 2.27 2.35 -13.91
C LYS A 566 3.74 2.12 -13.52
N TRP A 567 4.01 2.01 -12.22
CA TRP A 567 5.34 1.99 -11.60
C TRP A 567 6.11 3.33 -11.65
N PHE A 568 5.88 4.22 -12.61
CA PHE A 568 6.60 5.51 -12.70
C PHE A 568 5.85 6.69 -12.07
N LEU A 569 6.59 7.62 -11.45
CA LEU A 569 6.02 8.89 -10.92
C LEU A 569 5.79 9.98 -11.99
N TRP A 570 5.93 9.64 -13.27
CA TRP A 570 5.51 10.47 -14.40
C TRP A 570 3.98 10.60 -14.47
N GLN A 571 3.47 11.59 -15.21
CA GLN A 571 2.03 11.88 -15.27
C GLN A 571 1.18 10.67 -15.69
N GLY A 572 1.65 9.84 -16.63
CA GLY A 572 0.93 8.63 -17.08
C GLY A 572 0.84 7.52 -16.03
N GLY A 573 1.68 7.54 -14.99
CA GLY A 573 1.65 6.57 -13.90
C GLY A 573 0.82 6.99 -12.69
N ILE A 574 0.76 8.30 -12.41
CA ILE A 574 0.06 8.83 -11.23
C ILE A 574 -1.18 9.67 -11.52
N ARG A 575 -1.47 10.06 -12.77
CA ARG A 575 -2.69 10.79 -13.11
C ARG A 575 -3.80 9.80 -13.46
N VAL A 576 -4.96 9.96 -12.85
CA VAL A 576 -6.06 8.97 -12.86
C VAL A 576 -7.42 9.65 -13.01
N PRO A 577 -8.42 9.01 -13.63
CA PRO A 577 -9.75 9.60 -13.74
C PRO A 577 -10.32 9.85 -12.33
N MET A 578 -11.07 10.94 -12.16
CA MET A 578 -11.85 11.16 -10.92
C MET A 578 -13.10 11.99 -11.19
N ILE A 579 -14.26 11.44 -10.83
CA ILE A 579 -15.58 12.04 -11.02
C ILE A 579 -16.38 11.86 -9.73
N VAL A 580 -17.11 12.88 -9.29
CA VAL A 580 -17.99 12.82 -8.10
C VAL A 580 -19.39 13.34 -8.45
N LYS A 581 -20.42 12.54 -8.20
CA LYS A 581 -21.83 12.99 -8.15
C LYS A 581 -22.30 12.94 -6.70
N GLY A 582 -23.16 13.86 -6.26
CA GLY A 582 -23.80 13.74 -4.94
C GLY A 582 -24.46 15.02 -4.44
N PRO A 583 -24.93 15.03 -3.18
CA PRO A 583 -25.62 16.16 -2.58
C PRO A 583 -24.80 17.45 -2.64
N GLY A 584 -25.37 18.50 -3.23
CA GLY A 584 -24.72 19.81 -3.35
C GLY A 584 -23.56 19.90 -4.35
N VAL A 585 -23.23 18.83 -5.07
CA VAL A 585 -22.19 18.86 -6.11
C VAL A 585 -22.71 19.60 -7.35
N PRO A 586 -22.03 20.67 -7.83
CA PRO A 586 -22.45 21.35 -9.05
C PRO A 586 -22.40 20.42 -10.27
N THR A 587 -23.55 20.25 -10.91
CA THR A 587 -23.76 19.44 -12.11
C THR A 587 -22.93 19.93 -13.30
N GLY A 588 -22.29 19.01 -14.03
CA GLY A 588 -21.51 19.29 -15.24
C GLY A 588 -20.27 20.16 -15.01
N SER A 589 -19.75 20.20 -13.78
CA SER A 589 -18.66 21.09 -13.40
C SER A 589 -17.28 20.45 -13.53
N VAL A 590 -16.24 21.28 -13.66
CA VAL A 590 -14.85 20.83 -13.72
C VAL A 590 -14.03 21.55 -12.66
N SER A 591 -13.35 20.79 -11.81
CA SER A 591 -12.34 21.29 -10.88
C SER A 591 -10.94 21.13 -11.46
N THR A 592 -10.15 22.20 -11.38
CA THR A 592 -8.72 22.24 -11.73
C THR A 592 -7.81 22.13 -10.49
N ALA A 593 -8.38 21.99 -9.29
CA ALA A 593 -7.58 21.80 -8.08
C ALA A 593 -6.77 20.49 -8.16
N ASN A 594 -5.52 20.53 -7.70
CA ASN A 594 -4.69 19.34 -7.54
C ASN A 594 -5.24 18.50 -6.37
N VAL A 595 -5.75 17.30 -6.66
CA VAL A 595 -6.34 16.36 -5.67
C VAL A 595 -5.69 14.99 -5.78
N VAL A 596 -5.64 14.23 -4.69
CA VAL A 596 -4.89 12.97 -4.61
C VAL A 596 -5.59 11.96 -3.69
N THR A 597 -5.33 10.66 -3.87
CA THR A 597 -6.07 9.60 -3.16
C THR A 597 -6.10 9.75 -1.63
N TYR A 598 -5.05 10.26 -0.99
CA TYR A 598 -5.04 10.47 0.46
C TYR A 598 -6.00 11.58 0.95
N ASP A 599 -6.58 12.38 0.06
CA ASP A 599 -7.66 13.33 0.39
C ASP A 599 -9.01 12.65 0.69
N LEU A 600 -9.19 11.37 0.33
CA LEU A 600 -10.49 10.70 0.40
C LEU A 600 -10.94 10.44 1.85
N LEU A 601 -10.08 9.92 2.71
CA LEU A 601 -10.38 9.70 4.13
C LEU A 601 -10.91 10.99 4.83
N PRO A 602 -10.19 12.12 4.84
CA PRO A 602 -10.68 13.35 5.47
C PRO A 602 -11.93 13.92 4.77
N THR A 603 -12.09 13.73 3.46
CA THR A 603 -13.33 14.12 2.76
C THR A 603 -14.54 13.31 3.25
N PHE A 604 -14.40 11.99 3.39
CA PHE A 604 -15.48 11.11 3.83
C PHE A 604 -15.83 11.36 5.31
N HIS A 605 -14.83 11.57 6.15
CA HIS A 605 -15.02 11.97 7.55
C HIS A 605 -15.78 13.32 7.68
N ASP A 606 -15.40 14.33 6.89
CA ASP A 606 -16.06 15.64 6.94
C ASP A 606 -17.48 15.62 6.33
N TRP A 607 -17.78 14.68 5.42
CA TRP A 607 -19.16 14.40 5.00
C TRP A 607 -20.00 13.75 6.10
N ALA A 608 -19.44 12.78 6.84
CA ALA A 608 -20.12 12.05 7.90
C ALA A 608 -20.37 12.88 9.18
N SER A 609 -19.35 13.63 9.61
CA SER A 609 -19.38 14.45 10.83
C SER A 609 -20.09 15.80 10.66
N ASP A 610 -20.28 16.20 9.40
CA ASP A 610 -20.62 17.54 8.90
C ASP A 610 -19.67 18.69 9.31
N ALA A 611 -18.73 18.46 10.23
CA ALA A 611 -17.66 19.36 10.63
C ALA A 611 -16.46 19.28 9.66
N ALA A 612 -15.49 20.18 9.84
CA ALA A 612 -14.21 20.15 9.12
C ALA A 612 -13.05 19.86 10.07
N GLY A 613 -12.10 19.01 9.64
CA GLY A 613 -10.79 18.90 10.30
C GLY A 613 -10.77 18.07 11.60
N GLY A 614 -11.52 16.97 11.66
CA GLY A 614 -11.56 16.10 12.84
C GLY A 614 -10.46 15.02 12.94
N LEU A 615 -9.71 14.76 11.85
CA LEU A 615 -8.68 13.72 11.82
C LEU A 615 -7.27 14.29 12.06
N SER A 616 -6.54 13.66 12.97
CA SER A 616 -5.11 13.86 13.18
C SER A 616 -4.29 12.82 12.39
N ASN A 617 -2.99 13.09 12.20
CA ASN A 617 -2.02 12.19 11.57
C ASN A 617 -2.27 11.82 10.09
N VAL A 618 -3.21 12.48 9.41
CA VAL A 618 -3.43 12.40 7.95
C VAL A 618 -2.59 13.44 7.21
N ASP A 619 -2.27 13.17 5.94
CA ASP A 619 -1.62 14.11 5.00
C ASP A 619 -2.62 14.77 4.04
N GLY A 620 -3.77 14.13 3.80
CA GLY A 620 -4.80 14.65 2.90
C GLY A 620 -5.61 15.80 3.45
N LEU A 621 -6.20 16.58 2.54
CA LEU A 621 -7.15 17.64 2.87
C LEU A 621 -8.53 17.31 2.33
N SER A 622 -9.56 17.64 3.12
CA SER A 622 -10.96 17.44 2.76
C SER A 622 -11.35 18.25 1.51
N LEU A 623 -11.91 17.56 0.51
CA LEU A 623 -12.41 18.14 -0.73
C LEU A 623 -13.85 18.67 -0.60
N LYS A 624 -14.45 18.60 0.60
CA LYS A 624 -15.87 18.93 0.85
C LYS A 624 -16.29 20.31 0.34
N GLY A 625 -15.45 21.33 0.49
CA GLY A 625 -15.74 22.69 0.00
C GLY A 625 -15.78 22.77 -1.53
N ILE A 626 -14.75 22.23 -2.20
CA ILE A 626 -14.68 22.14 -3.67
C ILE A 626 -15.91 21.40 -4.21
N LEU A 627 -16.28 20.30 -3.55
CA LEU A 627 -17.43 19.47 -3.90
C LEU A 627 -18.79 20.12 -3.57
N LYS A 628 -18.83 21.26 -2.90
CA LYS A 628 -20.00 22.14 -2.79
C LYS A 628 -20.01 23.27 -3.83
N GLY A 629 -19.01 23.33 -4.71
CA GLY A 629 -18.80 24.44 -5.64
C GLY A 629 -18.16 25.67 -5.00
N GLU A 630 -17.62 25.56 -3.79
CA GLU A 630 -16.87 26.64 -3.15
C GLU A 630 -15.49 26.78 -3.84
N PRO A 631 -14.95 28.01 -3.97
CA PRO A 631 -13.60 28.21 -4.47
C PRO A 631 -12.58 27.41 -3.63
N PRO A 632 -11.56 26.77 -4.25
CA PRO A 632 -10.50 26.10 -3.51
C PRO A 632 -9.86 27.05 -2.49
N THR A 633 -9.74 26.59 -1.24
CA THR A 633 -9.10 27.37 -0.18
C THR A 633 -7.61 27.54 -0.48
N GLN A 634 -6.98 28.56 0.10
CA GLN A 634 -5.53 28.78 -0.06
C GLN A 634 -4.72 27.53 0.36
N ALA A 635 -5.19 26.78 1.36
CA ALA A 635 -4.59 25.51 1.77
C ALA A 635 -4.66 24.41 0.70
N ILE A 636 -5.69 24.37 -0.15
CA ILE A 636 -5.75 23.45 -1.30
C ILE A 636 -4.86 23.94 -2.45
N VAL A 637 -4.77 25.26 -2.67
CA VAL A 637 -4.02 25.85 -3.78
C VAL A 637 -2.51 25.77 -3.57
N ASP A 638 -2.03 26.13 -2.38
CA ASP A 638 -0.59 26.24 -2.08
C ASP A 638 0.04 24.92 -1.63
N ARG A 639 -0.74 23.88 -1.33
CA ARG A 639 -0.17 22.65 -0.79
C ARG A 639 0.71 21.92 -1.81
N PRO A 640 1.84 21.38 -1.38
CA PRO A 640 2.53 20.32 -2.09
C PRO A 640 1.75 19.00 -1.98
N LEU A 641 1.61 18.27 -3.11
CA LEU A 641 1.27 16.85 -3.12
C LEU A 641 2.58 16.06 -3.22
N TYR A 642 2.84 15.19 -2.26
CA TYR A 642 4.05 14.38 -2.19
C TYR A 642 3.82 12.95 -2.69
N PHE A 643 4.82 12.41 -3.39
CA PHE A 643 4.84 11.05 -3.92
C PHE A 643 6.22 10.43 -3.67
N HIS A 644 6.26 9.21 -3.12
CA HIS A 644 7.51 8.54 -2.77
C HIS A 644 7.46 7.06 -3.15
N TYR A 645 8.31 6.66 -4.11
CA TYR A 645 8.39 5.30 -4.62
C TYR A 645 9.87 4.86 -4.69
N PRO A 646 10.51 4.58 -3.54
CA PRO A 646 11.96 4.40 -3.42
C PRO A 646 12.46 3.00 -3.85
N HIS A 647 11.90 2.43 -4.91
CA HIS A 647 12.01 0.99 -5.23
C HIS A 647 12.38 0.72 -6.69
N TYR A 648 13.14 -0.35 -6.89
CA TYR A 648 13.36 -0.94 -8.21
C TYR A 648 12.23 -1.91 -8.57
N ARG A 649 11.58 -1.66 -9.69
CA ARG A 649 10.48 -2.46 -10.27
C ARG A 649 10.64 -2.38 -11.81
N SER A 650 9.54 -2.29 -12.57
CA SER A 650 9.55 -1.76 -13.93
C SER A 650 10.15 -0.35 -14.00
N SER A 651 10.11 0.41 -12.91
CA SER A 651 10.73 1.74 -12.76
C SER A 651 12.02 1.71 -11.94
N MET A 652 12.72 2.85 -11.94
CA MET A 652 13.75 3.18 -10.95
C MET A 652 13.13 3.80 -9.67
N PRO A 653 13.90 3.92 -8.56
CA PRO A 653 13.50 4.66 -7.37
C PRO A 653 13.29 6.14 -7.67
N LEU A 654 12.08 6.63 -7.45
CA LEU A 654 11.67 8.02 -7.73
C LEU A 654 11.03 8.67 -6.51
N SER A 655 11.05 10.00 -6.47
CA SER A 655 10.21 10.80 -5.57
C SER A 655 9.77 12.06 -6.29
N ALA A 656 8.58 12.58 -5.99
CA ALA A 656 8.05 13.74 -6.67
C ALA A 656 7.23 14.65 -5.75
N VAL A 657 7.14 15.92 -6.14
CA VAL A 657 6.24 16.90 -5.55
C VAL A 657 5.51 17.67 -6.66
N VAL A 658 4.19 17.85 -6.51
CA VAL A 658 3.37 18.74 -7.34
C VAL A 658 2.89 19.90 -6.48
N LYS A 659 3.12 21.14 -6.91
CA LYS A 659 2.72 22.35 -6.15
C LYS A 659 2.36 23.48 -7.12
N GLY A 660 1.11 23.95 -7.04
CA GLY A 660 0.53 24.78 -8.09
C GLY A 660 0.63 24.11 -9.46
N ASP A 661 1.13 24.84 -10.45
CA ASP A 661 1.36 24.32 -11.81
C ASP A 661 2.67 23.53 -11.95
N TYR A 662 3.57 23.58 -10.97
CA TYR A 662 4.89 22.96 -11.10
C TYR A 662 4.95 21.54 -10.52
N LYS A 663 5.70 20.68 -11.20
CA LYS A 663 6.06 19.35 -10.71
C LYS A 663 7.57 19.18 -10.73
N LEU A 664 8.11 18.61 -9.66
CA LEU A 664 9.48 18.13 -9.60
C LEU A 664 9.48 16.62 -9.47
N VAL A 665 10.30 15.94 -10.27
CA VAL A 665 10.67 14.53 -10.10
C VAL A 665 12.16 14.47 -9.73
N TYR A 666 12.48 13.70 -8.70
CA TYR A 666 13.83 13.38 -8.27
C TYR A 666 14.08 11.88 -8.49
N SER A 667 15.12 11.54 -9.26
CA SER A 667 15.59 10.16 -9.36
C SER A 667 16.78 9.93 -8.44
N TRP A 668 16.73 8.85 -7.66
CA TRP A 668 17.78 8.53 -6.68
C TRP A 668 19.03 7.89 -7.30
N ASP A 669 18.93 7.31 -8.49
CA ASP A 669 20.05 6.62 -9.15
C ASP A 669 20.65 7.37 -10.35
N ALA A 670 20.04 8.48 -10.75
CA ALA A 670 20.27 9.05 -12.08
C ALA A 670 21.70 9.55 -12.34
N THR A 671 22.38 10.04 -11.30
CA THR A 671 23.78 10.51 -11.37
C THR A 671 24.80 9.44 -10.97
N ILE A 672 24.35 8.21 -10.70
CA ILE A 672 25.19 7.06 -10.34
C ILE A 672 25.34 6.09 -11.52
N ARG A 673 24.22 5.86 -12.23
CA ARG A 673 24.13 5.01 -13.42
C ARG A 673 25.12 5.43 -14.51
N ALA A 674 25.73 4.45 -15.17
CA ALA A 674 26.72 4.67 -16.23
C ALA A 674 26.11 4.83 -17.62
N ASP A 675 24.86 4.38 -17.79
CA ASP A 675 24.15 4.27 -19.07
C ASP A 675 23.26 5.47 -19.39
N ILE A 676 23.01 6.34 -18.40
CA ILE A 676 22.30 7.62 -18.57
C ILE A 676 23.23 8.80 -18.26
N SER A 677 23.20 9.81 -19.12
CA SER A 677 24.03 11.01 -19.01
C SER A 677 23.20 12.21 -18.56
N VAL A 678 22.83 12.25 -17.28
CA VAL A 678 22.21 13.44 -16.65
C VAL A 678 23.08 13.95 -15.50
N ALA A 679 23.31 15.25 -15.45
CA ALA A 679 24.14 15.92 -14.45
C ALA A 679 23.34 16.34 -13.20
N ASP A 680 22.01 16.48 -13.33
CA ASP A 680 21.10 16.82 -12.24
C ASP A 680 20.05 15.71 -12.04
N PRO A 681 19.90 15.13 -10.83
CA PRO A 681 18.85 14.13 -10.57
C PRO A 681 17.43 14.72 -10.53
N ARG A 682 17.29 16.06 -10.58
CA ARG A 682 16.02 16.78 -10.52
C ARG A 682 15.51 17.14 -11.91
N MET A 683 14.24 16.89 -12.15
CA MET A 683 13.55 17.20 -13.39
C MET A 683 12.29 18.03 -13.08
N LEU A 684 12.24 19.25 -13.61
CA LEU A 684 11.22 20.25 -13.30
C LEU A 684 10.31 20.48 -14.50
N PHE A 685 8.99 20.47 -14.28
CA PHE A 685 7.98 20.63 -15.32
C PHE A 685 6.96 21.69 -14.93
N ASN A 686 6.45 22.44 -15.92
CA ASN A 686 5.25 23.26 -15.77
C ASN A 686 4.06 22.52 -16.38
N LEU A 687 3.19 21.95 -15.55
CA LEU A 687 2.05 21.13 -15.97
C LEU A 687 0.89 21.94 -16.57
N ALA A 688 0.88 23.27 -16.41
CA ALA A 688 -0.09 24.12 -17.08
C ALA A 688 0.16 24.19 -18.60
N ASP A 689 1.43 24.38 -18.98
CA ASP A 689 1.91 24.49 -20.37
C ASP A 689 2.25 23.11 -20.98
N ASP A 690 2.82 22.21 -20.17
CA ASP A 690 3.36 20.91 -20.57
C ASP A 690 2.82 19.79 -19.67
N PRO A 691 1.52 19.44 -19.81
CA PRO A 691 0.88 18.44 -18.96
C PRO A 691 1.43 17.01 -19.15
N GLY A 692 2.23 16.76 -20.21
CA GLY A 692 2.90 15.49 -20.49
C GLY A 692 4.41 15.46 -20.17
N GLU A 693 4.93 16.49 -19.51
CA GLU A 693 6.31 16.57 -18.98
C GLU A 693 7.43 16.51 -20.04
N PHE A 694 7.16 16.87 -21.30
CA PHE A 694 8.11 16.71 -22.40
C PHE A 694 9.36 17.63 -22.32
N HIS A 695 9.32 18.68 -21.52
CA HIS A 695 10.38 19.70 -21.41
C HIS A 695 10.88 19.83 -19.96
N ASN A 696 12.06 19.29 -19.67
CA ASN A 696 12.73 19.47 -18.38
C ASN A 696 13.30 20.89 -18.27
N LEU A 697 12.71 21.67 -17.36
CA LEU A 697 13.03 23.06 -17.08
C LEU A 697 14.13 23.26 -16.03
N THR A 698 14.71 22.20 -15.43
CA THR A 698 15.71 22.32 -14.35
C THR A 698 16.87 23.24 -14.72
N ALA A 699 17.42 23.11 -15.93
CA ALA A 699 18.52 23.96 -16.40
C ALA A 699 18.12 25.45 -16.60
N LYS A 700 16.83 25.73 -16.83
CA LYS A 700 16.30 27.10 -16.99
C LYS A 700 15.91 27.73 -15.66
N HIS A 701 15.45 26.92 -14.70
CA HIS A 701 14.96 27.38 -13.40
C HIS A 701 15.58 26.59 -12.21
N PRO A 702 16.92 26.55 -12.09
CA PRO A 702 17.60 25.70 -11.11
C PRO A 702 17.26 26.09 -9.66
N ALA A 703 17.00 27.38 -9.39
CA ALA A 703 16.59 27.84 -8.07
C ALA A 703 15.20 27.28 -7.64
N LEU A 704 14.25 27.18 -8.60
CA LEU A 704 12.93 26.59 -8.34
C LEU A 704 13.04 25.07 -8.16
N ALA A 705 13.85 24.39 -8.97
CA ALA A 705 14.12 22.96 -8.82
C ALA A 705 14.75 22.64 -7.45
N VAL A 706 15.72 23.44 -6.99
CA VAL A 706 16.29 23.34 -5.63
C VAL A 706 15.24 23.62 -4.55
N SER A 707 14.36 24.60 -4.74
CA SER A 707 13.33 24.95 -3.74
C SER A 707 12.32 23.83 -3.56
N LEU A 708 11.75 23.30 -4.65
CA LEU A 708 10.79 22.18 -4.59
C LEU A 708 11.46 20.89 -4.10
N TRP A 709 12.75 20.68 -4.41
CA TRP A 709 13.50 19.55 -3.87
C TRP A 709 13.66 19.64 -2.35
N LYS A 710 13.99 20.83 -1.82
CA LYS A 710 14.08 21.05 -0.37
C LYS A 710 12.73 20.87 0.34
N GLU A 711 11.64 21.26 -0.31
CA GLU A 711 10.29 21.07 0.23
C GLU A 711 9.91 19.58 0.30
N LEU A 712 10.18 18.82 -0.78
CA LEU A 712 10.04 17.36 -0.80
C LEU A 712 10.95 16.67 0.23
N ASP A 713 12.23 17.02 0.28
CA ASP A 713 13.22 16.43 1.19
C ASP A 713 12.89 16.74 2.67
N GLY A 714 12.46 17.97 2.96
CA GLY A 714 11.99 18.38 4.28
C GLY A 714 10.77 17.58 4.73
N TYR A 715 9.79 17.35 3.85
CA TYR A 715 8.64 16.49 4.12
C TYR A 715 9.04 15.02 4.33
N LEU A 716 9.86 14.46 3.44
CA LEU A 716 10.36 13.09 3.58
C LEU A 716 11.17 12.91 4.88
N THR A 717 11.79 13.97 5.40
CA THR A 717 12.43 13.97 6.72
C THR A 717 11.39 14.01 7.85
N SER A 718 10.39 14.90 7.77
CA SER A 718 9.40 15.09 8.84
C SER A 718 8.46 13.91 9.06
N VAL A 719 8.27 13.06 8.05
CA VAL A 719 7.52 11.79 8.15
C VAL A 719 8.43 10.56 8.29
N GLU A 720 9.74 10.78 8.50
CA GLU A 720 10.75 9.72 8.62
C GLU A 720 10.64 8.68 7.48
N ALA A 721 10.59 9.16 6.24
CA ALA A 721 10.46 8.32 5.06
C ALA A 721 11.71 7.45 4.86
N ARG A 722 11.49 6.18 4.52
CA ARG A 722 12.57 5.23 4.21
C ARG A 722 13.16 5.49 2.82
N ARG A 723 14.43 5.90 2.76
CA ARG A 723 15.11 6.36 1.53
C ARG A 723 16.05 5.30 0.93
N PRO A 724 16.32 5.33 -0.39
CA PRO A 724 17.41 4.56 -0.97
C PRO A 724 18.77 5.00 -0.40
N ARG A 725 19.70 4.06 -0.22
CA ARG A 725 21.08 4.33 0.22
C ARG A 725 22.02 4.34 -0.98
N ASP A 726 23.00 5.24 -1.00
CA ASP A 726 24.05 5.26 -2.02
C ASP A 726 24.81 3.91 -2.01
N ASN A 727 24.99 3.35 -3.21
CA ASN A 727 25.73 2.11 -3.44
C ASN A 727 26.70 2.24 -4.63
N SER A 728 27.01 3.48 -5.01
CA SER A 728 27.75 3.83 -6.22
C SER A 728 29.16 3.24 -6.28
N ALA A 729 29.79 2.95 -5.14
CA ALA A 729 31.08 2.26 -5.09
C ALA A 729 30.98 0.78 -5.52
N VAL A 730 29.96 0.05 -5.05
CA VAL A 730 29.75 -1.37 -5.38
C VAL A 730 29.27 -1.52 -6.82
N TYR A 731 28.28 -0.72 -7.23
CA TYR A 731 27.77 -0.69 -8.60
C TYR A 731 28.88 -0.44 -9.64
N ARG A 732 29.77 0.53 -9.40
CA ARG A 732 30.91 0.81 -10.28
C ARG A 732 31.98 -0.29 -10.26
N ALA A 733 32.17 -1.00 -9.14
CA ALA A 733 33.10 -2.11 -9.05
C ALA A 733 32.61 -3.37 -9.80
N ASP A 734 31.30 -3.64 -9.79
CA ASP A 734 30.68 -4.68 -10.61
C ASP A 734 30.72 -4.32 -12.11
N GLY A 735 30.68 -3.02 -12.41
CA GLY A 735 30.54 -2.47 -13.76
C GLY A 735 29.09 -2.44 -14.23
N GLY A 736 28.12 -2.41 -13.31
CA GLY A 736 26.69 -2.36 -13.59
C GLY A 736 26.03 -3.65 -14.09
N LYS A 737 26.78 -4.75 -14.22
CA LYS A 737 26.33 -6.01 -14.84
C LYS A 737 25.06 -6.56 -14.19
N GLU A 738 24.97 -6.51 -12.87
CA GLU A 738 23.83 -7.07 -12.12
C GLU A 738 22.58 -6.19 -12.20
N PHE A 739 22.75 -4.88 -12.46
CA PHE A 739 21.65 -3.96 -12.78
C PHE A 739 21.14 -4.15 -14.22
N GLU A 740 22.05 -4.41 -15.17
CA GLU A 740 21.76 -4.68 -16.59
C GLU A 740 21.17 -6.08 -16.81
N ALA A 741 21.54 -7.06 -15.99
CA ALA A 741 21.09 -8.45 -16.09
C ALA A 741 19.71 -8.72 -15.46
N ASP A 742 19.17 -7.80 -14.66
CA ASP A 742 17.85 -7.96 -14.05
C ASP A 742 16.72 -7.90 -15.09
N ASP A 743 15.72 -8.78 -14.92
CA ASP A 743 14.60 -8.98 -15.84
C ASP A 743 13.83 -7.69 -16.19
N ASN A 744 13.87 -6.67 -15.32
CA ASN A 744 13.18 -5.40 -15.51
C ASN A 744 14.07 -4.26 -16.05
N ALA A 745 15.35 -4.50 -16.37
CA ALA A 745 16.26 -3.47 -16.87
C ALA A 745 15.66 -2.68 -18.04
N LYS A 746 15.22 -3.39 -19.09
CA LYS A 746 14.58 -2.79 -20.27
C LYS A 746 13.33 -1.98 -19.94
N ASN A 747 12.57 -2.36 -18.91
CA ASN A 747 11.37 -1.63 -18.50
C ASN A 747 11.74 -0.28 -17.88
N ARG A 748 12.84 -0.22 -17.10
CA ARG A 748 13.33 1.02 -16.49
C ARG A 748 13.75 2.06 -17.52
N ASP A 749 14.17 1.59 -18.69
CA ASP A 749 14.72 2.42 -19.76
C ASP A 749 13.65 2.89 -20.75
N LEU A 750 12.39 2.52 -20.55
CA LEU A 750 11.23 3.06 -21.28
C LEU A 750 11.02 4.55 -20.97
N PHE A 751 11.18 4.92 -19.70
CA PHE A 751 10.89 6.27 -19.22
C PHE A 751 12.02 6.84 -18.33
N PRO A 752 13.24 6.99 -18.88
CA PRO A 752 14.43 7.34 -18.11
C PRO A 752 14.45 8.84 -17.73
N PRO A 753 15.22 9.20 -16.69
CA PRO A 753 15.62 10.58 -16.44
C PRO A 753 16.31 11.22 -17.65
N PHE A 754 16.06 12.51 -17.91
CA PHE A 754 16.56 13.20 -19.09
C PHE A 754 16.78 14.70 -18.86
N GLU A 755 17.61 15.32 -19.71
CA GLU A 755 17.83 16.77 -19.74
C GLU A 755 17.23 17.41 -21.00
N GLY A 756 16.88 18.70 -20.90
CA GLY A 756 16.35 19.46 -22.04
C GLY A 756 14.95 19.01 -22.44
N ASN A 757 14.76 18.65 -23.70
CA ASN A 757 13.44 18.31 -24.26
C ASN A 757 13.45 16.90 -24.84
N ARG A 758 12.35 16.17 -24.67
CA ARG A 758 12.01 14.98 -25.47
C ARG A 758 10.87 15.30 -26.43
N LYS A 759 10.61 14.42 -27.39
CA LYS A 759 9.39 14.51 -28.22
C LYS A 759 8.19 13.95 -27.43
N PRO A 760 6.96 14.44 -27.70
CA PRO A 760 5.74 13.65 -27.48
C PRO A 760 5.90 12.32 -28.21
N ASP A 761 5.71 11.21 -27.50
CA ASP A 761 6.18 9.87 -27.86
C ASP A 761 5.46 9.28 -29.09
N PRO A 762 6.15 9.12 -30.23
CA PRO A 762 5.65 8.39 -31.40
C PRO A 762 6.36 7.03 -31.59
N ASP A 763 7.35 6.71 -30.75
CA ASP A 763 8.52 5.90 -31.15
C ASP A 763 8.87 4.78 -30.14
N LEU A 764 8.03 4.47 -29.14
CA LEU A 764 8.08 3.14 -28.47
C LEU A 764 7.58 1.98 -29.37
N ASN A 765 7.31 2.25 -30.64
CA ASN A 765 7.02 1.26 -31.68
C ASN A 765 8.15 0.24 -31.92
N ASP A 766 9.39 0.55 -31.52
CA ASP A 766 10.57 -0.33 -31.63
C ASP A 766 10.75 -1.29 -30.45
N LEU A 767 9.86 -1.27 -29.44
CA LEU A 767 9.77 -2.39 -28.51
C LEU A 767 9.27 -3.63 -29.28
N PRO A 768 9.81 -4.83 -28.99
CA PRO A 768 9.40 -6.04 -29.69
C PRO A 768 7.95 -6.37 -29.38
N ARG A 769 7.05 -5.93 -30.27
CA ARG A 769 5.72 -6.51 -30.48
C ARG A 769 5.94 -8.01 -30.69
N LYS A 770 5.41 -8.81 -29.76
CA LYS A 770 5.60 -10.28 -29.73
C LYS A 770 4.40 -11.00 -30.31
#